data_AF-A0A1Z5K9U4-F1
#
_entry.id   AF-A0A1Z5K9U4-F1
#
_cell.length_a   1.000
_cell.length_b   1.000
_cell.length_c   1.000
_cell.angle_alpha   90.00
_cell.angle_beta   90.00
_cell.angle_gamma   90.00
#
_symmetry.space_group_name_H-M   'P 1'
#
loop_
_entity.id
_entity.type
_entity.pdbx_description
1 polymer ?
#
loop_
_entity_poly.entity_id
_entity_poly.type
_entity_poly.pdbx_seq_one_letter_code
_entity_poly.pdbx_strand_id
1 'polypeptide(L)'
;MNAEQVKELASLLDWLNTFNLFNFENVNSTEILKNPDMVVERLASPEVTRAISRIAEEICDSKVDFQDMARKSPGTDRIWTSLLMLTATKARPLPKDVNREDSDSRMTPARLKLYVLSNLLDCAVQSPNMQRRRQYIEKIMGLNKSVQKTLMSLIERRGKSTPKKRSPSRGVGSSSMTPPKSALRQRRSLLETPISEAERSPQPPQSASSGRSYPIEQSDSNTSMATPIQSNLSPERSHSRKTVDSIRSSGYTPDASRRMASPHPEITMPSPGTFESPGRMQIVFRELHSRIVKYESYMDTYKQREQKLQGKLEIIEGRHRNEMMKLEKQSFDREEELIAKYKEHVEALNNQLHDIRDKASRGEQAIKELQKAKEEIEVLNQNQGALPELSEKLRKYKERINELQDTKDALRREQEAHGNAVDEIVRLESELQTLAPLRRQLEDYKVRAIEAEVKLVETQDALEKLEKKANDQSHVNESLWKGAMLQKEQMDELRRRLQEDAKAPSEPTTGVGEGINELNPEVMEELYRLRNENKKLREFAEKRSNDSVQKMADTLDDTKRLGDKYKKEYLSTKDKLEKALQTLFQSEERERKLAAELNNVSMELADLQHAKSEVDEHCQTVEQKLSATAQSLNDSEKRNADLRRDVDHWKEKYNTMEAAASERSTRINELATEMAQVMSELARSSKTVSELQELLAISEEKLSGLHRANVDLESQLEDVGQKLKQSEKDHQVAMTQASSLRSEIENLLEENANQKKSIDELRKARQEVTDEAHRALEATREVLEAKAKKDIDDLQKTMNRLLEEERKAHCKTKEDSEAKLLSIESKWKNEYDGLQERSTSGLNKYKEKSQERIETLQREYEDQIERIKEGAKEDKENLVRKGKAMIAEAKNQAKEELDALFEKNQQLDAYLKKLKMEKESEHEMFEGKIASLKNHLEFSTAQVNELTIEVDTCQEKMRSLERENFDLQEDNDRCRRQLRGTGGGGQFQSQLEKLQKEYSLLLEENRELKKASRYSHSIGVIPESAMSEYDENEQHKYGRSGGMTNEKLKEIKFEYDAHISNLVDEKRELLMKNYSASIDIEKAERRAAEKDELIAQLNEEITSLKLQIQRQELTNDDTVRRCLMAFLLVLLQKVH
;
A
#
# COMPACT_ATOMS: atom_id res chain seq x y z
N MET A 1 -30.61 -9.99 33.64
CA MET A 1 -29.89 -9.15 32.66
C MET A 1 -28.97 -8.21 33.44
N ASN A 2 -27.83 -7.78 32.88
CA ASN A 2 -27.01 -6.73 33.49
C ASN A 2 -27.55 -5.32 33.15
N ALA A 3 -27.01 -4.27 33.76
CA ALA A 3 -27.50 -2.90 33.56
C ALA A 3 -27.30 -2.36 32.13
N GLU A 4 -26.34 -2.89 31.37
CA GLU A 4 -26.12 -2.53 29.97
C GLU A 4 -27.17 -3.16 29.05
N GLN A 5 -27.44 -4.46 29.21
CA GLN A 5 -28.51 -5.16 28.50
C GLN A 5 -29.90 -4.53 28.73
N VAL A 6 -30.14 -3.97 29.93
CA VAL A 6 -31.36 -3.21 30.23
C VAL A 6 -31.38 -1.85 29.52
N LYS A 7 -30.23 -1.17 29.36
CA LYS A 7 -30.12 0.02 28.50
C LYS A 7 -30.30 -0.31 27.02
N GLU A 8 -29.73 -1.40 26.52
CA GLU A 8 -29.91 -1.84 25.14
C GLU A 8 -31.38 -2.15 24.85
N LEU A 9 -32.09 -2.88 25.73
CA LEU A 9 -33.54 -3.06 25.62
C LEU A 9 -34.32 -1.75 25.65
N ALA A 10 -33.93 -0.79 26.52
CA ALA A 10 -34.59 0.51 26.58
C ALA A 10 -34.43 1.29 25.26
N SER A 11 -33.23 1.33 24.67
CA SER A 11 -33.01 1.93 23.35
C SER A 11 -33.75 1.20 22.23
N LEU A 12 -33.89 -0.14 22.31
CA LEU A 12 -34.66 -0.92 21.34
C LEU A 12 -36.17 -0.63 21.42
N LEU A 13 -36.71 -0.44 22.63
CA LEU A 13 -38.10 -0.02 22.86
C LEU A 13 -38.36 1.41 22.37
N ASP A 14 -37.44 2.34 22.63
CA ASP A 14 -37.53 3.73 22.16
C ASP A 14 -37.49 3.80 20.62
N TRP A 15 -36.62 2.99 19.99
CA TRP A 15 -36.55 2.82 18.53
C TRP A 15 -37.83 2.23 17.93
N LEU A 16 -38.43 1.22 18.58
CA LEU A 16 -39.71 0.64 18.14
C LEU A 16 -40.88 1.63 18.27
N ASN A 17 -40.90 2.45 19.34
CA ASN A 17 -41.85 3.55 19.48
C ASN A 17 -41.68 4.61 18.36
N THR A 18 -40.45 4.89 17.90
CA THR A 18 -40.22 5.93 16.87
C THR A 18 -40.84 5.59 15.51
N PHE A 19 -41.21 4.33 15.27
CA PHE A 19 -41.87 3.87 14.04
C PHE A 19 -43.41 3.74 14.15
N ASN A 20 -44.02 4.17 15.27
CA ASN A 20 -45.47 4.06 15.53
C ASN A 20 -46.05 2.62 15.39
N LEU A 21 -45.21 1.58 15.54
CA LEU A 21 -45.64 0.19 15.37
C LEU A 21 -46.45 -0.37 16.55
N PHE A 22 -46.35 0.25 17.74
CA PHE A 22 -47.18 -0.04 18.91
C PHE A 22 -47.50 1.25 19.67
N ASN A 23 -48.77 1.48 20.02
CA ASN A 23 -49.23 2.72 20.65
C ASN A 23 -49.24 2.60 22.18
N PHE A 24 -48.06 2.71 22.83
CA PHE A 24 -47.89 2.58 24.29
C PHE A 24 -48.22 3.88 25.07
N GLU A 25 -49.41 4.45 24.88
CA GLU A 25 -49.82 5.77 25.40
C GLU A 25 -49.86 5.94 26.94
N ASN A 26 -49.57 4.91 27.74
CA ASN A 26 -49.70 4.97 29.20
C ASN A 26 -48.67 4.14 30.01
N VAL A 27 -47.51 3.77 29.43
CA VAL A 27 -46.44 3.09 30.20
C VAL A 27 -45.32 4.08 30.52
N ASN A 28 -45.30 4.56 31.77
CA ASN A 28 -44.24 5.44 32.26
C ASN A 28 -42.90 4.67 32.31
N SER A 29 -41.89 5.16 31.58
CA SER A 29 -40.60 4.48 31.37
C SER A 29 -39.85 4.14 32.67
N THR A 30 -40.21 4.80 33.79
CA THR A 30 -39.66 4.55 35.12
C THR A 30 -40.22 3.31 35.84
N GLU A 31 -41.34 2.73 35.38
CA GLU A 31 -41.88 1.47 35.92
C GLU A 31 -41.31 0.23 35.24
N ILE A 32 -40.99 0.32 33.95
CA ILE A 32 -40.36 -0.77 33.17
C ILE A 32 -39.04 -1.21 33.84
N LEU A 33 -38.27 -0.26 34.39
CA LEU A 33 -37.02 -0.50 35.12
C LEU A 33 -37.20 -1.22 36.47
N LYS A 34 -38.42 -1.35 37.01
CA LYS A 34 -38.68 -1.96 38.33
C LYS A 34 -39.05 -3.44 38.28
N ASN A 35 -39.51 -3.94 37.13
CA ASN A 35 -40.01 -5.31 37.01
C ASN A 35 -39.68 -5.95 35.64
N PRO A 36 -38.42 -6.40 35.44
CA PRO A 36 -37.96 -6.88 34.13
C PRO A 36 -38.67 -8.16 33.67
N ASP A 37 -39.15 -9.00 34.59
CA ASP A 37 -39.82 -10.26 34.26
C ASP A 37 -41.12 -10.01 33.48
N MET A 38 -41.84 -8.93 33.80
CA MET A 38 -43.06 -8.51 33.08
C MET A 38 -42.76 -8.04 31.64
N VAL A 39 -41.52 -7.65 31.34
CA VAL A 39 -41.07 -7.32 29.97
C VAL A 39 -40.75 -8.60 29.21
N VAL A 40 -40.07 -9.56 29.85
CA VAL A 40 -39.77 -10.88 29.27
C VAL A 40 -41.06 -11.64 28.94
N GLU A 41 -42.03 -11.66 29.84
CA GLU A 41 -43.34 -12.31 29.62
C GLU A 41 -44.12 -11.69 28.45
N ARG A 42 -44.08 -10.36 28.30
CA ARG A 42 -44.70 -9.67 27.15
C ARG A 42 -43.96 -9.90 25.83
N LEU A 43 -42.62 -9.94 25.84
CA LEU A 43 -41.82 -10.26 24.65
C LEU A 43 -41.98 -11.72 24.21
N ALA A 44 -42.30 -12.62 25.15
CA ALA A 44 -42.68 -14.00 24.87
C ALA A 44 -44.12 -14.17 24.33
N SER A 45 -44.90 -13.08 24.20
CA SER A 45 -46.26 -13.15 23.63
C SER A 45 -46.24 -13.64 22.17
N PRO A 46 -47.05 -14.66 21.81
CA PRO A 46 -47.20 -15.11 20.43
C PRO A 46 -47.68 -14.03 19.45
N GLU A 47 -48.16 -12.88 19.93
CA GLU A 47 -48.55 -11.73 19.11
C GLU A 47 -47.33 -10.91 18.68
N VAL A 48 -46.36 -10.70 19.57
CA VAL A 48 -45.08 -10.04 19.26
C VAL A 48 -44.28 -10.88 18.27
N THR A 49 -44.24 -12.21 18.47
CA THR A 49 -43.59 -13.12 17.52
C THR A 49 -44.24 -13.05 16.13
N ARG A 50 -45.57 -13.02 16.05
CA ARG A 50 -46.30 -12.88 14.77
C ARG A 50 -46.10 -11.51 14.10
N ALA A 51 -45.97 -10.42 14.86
CA ALA A 51 -45.66 -9.10 14.32
C ALA A 51 -44.25 -9.09 13.69
N ILE A 52 -43.25 -9.63 14.39
CA ILE A 52 -41.87 -9.76 13.88
C ILE A 52 -41.83 -10.65 12.62
N SER A 53 -42.58 -11.75 12.58
CA SER A 53 -42.68 -12.60 11.38
C SER A 53 -43.24 -11.87 10.17
N ARG A 54 -44.32 -11.07 10.31
CA ARG A 54 -44.86 -10.28 9.18
C ARG A 54 -43.88 -9.25 8.66
N ILE A 55 -43.16 -8.56 9.55
CA ILE A 55 -42.15 -7.58 9.15
C ILE A 55 -41.01 -8.26 8.37
N ALA A 56 -40.63 -9.49 8.76
CA ALA A 56 -39.68 -10.28 7.99
C ALA A 56 -40.22 -10.68 6.60
N GLU A 57 -41.51 -11.00 6.47
CA GLU A 57 -42.14 -11.32 5.18
C GLU A 57 -42.24 -10.08 4.27
N GLU A 58 -42.75 -8.94 4.76
CA GLU A 58 -42.89 -7.70 3.98
C GLU A 58 -41.55 -7.15 3.48
N ILE A 59 -40.47 -7.28 4.27
CA ILE A 59 -39.12 -6.91 3.83
C ILE A 59 -38.61 -7.84 2.73
N CYS A 60 -38.93 -9.14 2.78
CA CYS A 60 -38.48 -10.13 1.78
C CYS A 60 -39.21 -10.01 0.43
N ASP A 61 -40.48 -9.64 0.42
CA ASP A 61 -41.29 -9.52 -0.80
C ASP A 61 -41.12 -8.19 -1.55
N SER A 62 -40.20 -7.33 -1.13
CA SER A 62 -39.80 -6.07 -1.81
C SER A 62 -39.12 -6.24 -3.19
N LYS A 63 -39.29 -7.40 -3.86
CA LYS A 63 -38.83 -7.65 -5.24
C LYS A 63 -39.73 -6.96 -6.25
N VAL A 64 -39.24 -5.83 -6.78
CA VAL A 64 -39.82 -5.10 -7.92
C VAL A 64 -40.30 -6.04 -9.03
N ASP A 65 -41.61 -6.09 -9.27
CA ASP A 65 -42.21 -7.04 -10.21
C ASP A 65 -42.01 -6.62 -11.68
N PHE A 66 -40.95 -7.16 -12.28
CA PHE A 66 -40.62 -6.95 -13.69
C PHE A 66 -41.59 -7.64 -14.68
N GLN A 67 -42.55 -8.48 -14.24
CA GLN A 67 -43.44 -9.16 -15.18
C GLN A 67 -44.56 -8.28 -15.75
N ASP A 68 -45.10 -7.31 -14.98
CA ASP A 68 -46.32 -6.62 -15.43
C ASP A 68 -46.08 -5.59 -16.56
N MET A 69 -44.87 -5.00 -16.64
CA MET A 69 -44.51 -4.15 -17.78
C MET A 69 -44.52 -4.91 -19.13
N ALA A 70 -44.30 -6.22 -19.12
CA ALA A 70 -44.20 -7.02 -20.35
C ALA A 70 -45.56 -7.34 -21.00
N ARG A 71 -46.68 -7.10 -20.30
CA ARG A 71 -48.02 -7.54 -20.73
C ARG A 71 -48.80 -6.55 -21.60
N LYS A 72 -48.33 -5.31 -21.77
CA LYS A 72 -49.12 -4.17 -22.31
C LYS A 72 -48.68 -3.66 -23.70
N SER A 73 -47.89 -4.43 -24.47
CA SER A 73 -47.40 -4.06 -25.81
C SER A 73 -47.49 -5.24 -26.80
N PRO A 74 -48.48 -5.27 -27.72
CA PRO A 74 -48.65 -6.37 -28.67
C PRO A 74 -47.71 -6.24 -29.89
N GLY A 75 -46.94 -7.30 -30.17
CA GLY A 75 -46.29 -7.52 -31.46
C GLY A 75 -44.76 -7.51 -31.46
N THR A 76 -44.09 -6.49 -30.90
CA THR A 76 -42.64 -6.34 -31.06
C THR A 76 -41.77 -6.84 -29.90
N ASP A 77 -42.33 -6.95 -28.68
CA ASP A 77 -41.50 -7.10 -27.49
C ASP A 77 -41.14 -8.55 -27.12
N ARG A 78 -41.79 -9.57 -27.69
CA ARG A 78 -41.41 -10.99 -27.46
C ARG A 78 -39.93 -11.27 -27.73
N ILE A 79 -39.34 -10.63 -28.75
CA ILE A 79 -37.89 -10.74 -29.05
C ILE A 79 -37.07 -10.06 -27.95
N TRP A 80 -37.49 -8.87 -27.50
CA TRP A 80 -36.79 -8.11 -26.47
C TRP A 80 -36.84 -8.76 -25.10
N THR A 81 -37.98 -9.31 -24.68
CA THR A 81 -38.10 -10.16 -23.49
C THR A 81 -37.21 -11.41 -23.61
N SER A 82 -37.17 -12.06 -24.78
CA SER A 82 -36.30 -13.24 -24.99
C SER A 82 -34.81 -12.89 -24.88
N LEU A 83 -34.39 -11.73 -25.41
CA LEU A 83 -33.00 -11.26 -25.32
C LEU A 83 -32.64 -10.79 -23.90
N LEU A 84 -33.58 -10.14 -23.21
CA LEU A 84 -33.43 -9.75 -21.80
C LEU A 84 -33.22 -10.99 -20.92
N MET A 85 -34.08 -12.00 -21.03
CA MET A 85 -33.93 -13.27 -20.30
C MET A 85 -32.61 -13.99 -20.64
N LEU A 86 -32.18 -13.98 -21.91
CA LEU A 86 -30.92 -14.61 -22.35
C LEU A 86 -29.65 -13.87 -21.87
N THR A 87 -29.79 -12.61 -21.43
CA THR A 87 -28.68 -11.79 -20.93
C THR A 87 -28.75 -11.54 -19.42
N ALA A 88 -29.91 -11.71 -18.78
CA ALA A 88 -30.13 -11.44 -17.35
C ALA A 88 -29.13 -12.16 -16.43
N THR A 89 -28.79 -13.42 -16.72
CA THR A 89 -27.84 -14.22 -15.91
C THR A 89 -26.38 -13.78 -16.04
N LYS A 90 -26.06 -12.80 -16.89
CA LYS A 90 -24.73 -12.19 -17.04
C LYS A 90 -24.77 -10.67 -17.28
N ALA A 91 -25.90 -10.03 -16.97
CA ALA A 91 -26.06 -8.60 -17.16
C ALA A 91 -25.16 -7.83 -16.18
N ARG A 92 -24.43 -6.82 -16.66
CA ARG A 92 -23.80 -5.85 -15.74
C ARG A 92 -24.93 -5.19 -14.93
N PRO A 93 -24.88 -5.16 -13.59
CA PRO A 93 -25.92 -4.51 -12.79
C PRO A 93 -26.23 -3.09 -13.28
N LEU A 94 -27.50 -2.73 -13.29
CA LEU A 94 -27.91 -1.36 -13.64
C LEU A 94 -27.22 -0.37 -12.69
N PRO A 95 -26.62 0.73 -13.21
CA PRO A 95 -25.95 1.72 -12.37
C PRO A 95 -26.91 2.26 -11.31
N LYS A 96 -26.50 2.20 -10.04
CA LYS A 96 -27.30 2.69 -8.91
C LYS A 96 -27.22 4.21 -8.73
N ASP A 97 -26.40 4.89 -9.52
CA ASP A 97 -26.17 6.34 -9.47
C ASP A 97 -27.33 7.15 -10.11
N VAL A 98 -28.55 6.93 -9.59
CA VAL A 98 -29.77 7.68 -9.91
C VAL A 98 -30.36 8.32 -8.63
N ASN A 99 -29.57 8.40 -7.56
CA ASN A 99 -29.85 9.21 -6.37
C ASN A 99 -29.30 10.65 -6.54
N ARG A 100 -29.63 11.27 -7.67
CA ARG A 100 -29.45 12.71 -7.92
C ARG A 100 -30.77 13.24 -8.47
N GLU A 101 -31.20 14.42 -8.03
CA GLU A 101 -32.60 14.84 -7.97
C GLU A 101 -33.23 15.28 -9.32
N ASP A 102 -32.99 14.54 -10.40
CA ASP A 102 -33.69 14.70 -11.70
C ASP A 102 -34.89 13.74 -11.77
N SER A 103 -36.02 14.17 -11.21
CA SER A 103 -37.20 13.36 -10.86
C SER A 103 -38.04 12.77 -12.02
N ASP A 104 -37.54 12.78 -13.26
CA ASP A 104 -38.27 12.29 -14.44
C ASP A 104 -37.46 11.38 -15.41
N SER A 105 -36.27 10.92 -15.02
CA SER A 105 -35.47 9.97 -15.84
C SER A 105 -36.01 8.52 -15.82
N ARG A 106 -37.30 8.32 -16.13
CA ARG A 106 -37.91 7.01 -16.35
C ARG A 106 -37.15 6.24 -17.46
N MET A 107 -36.90 4.95 -17.26
CA MET A 107 -36.21 4.11 -18.25
C MET A 107 -37.06 3.95 -19.51
N THR A 108 -36.82 4.78 -20.53
CA THR A 108 -37.57 4.68 -21.79
C THR A 108 -37.33 3.34 -22.49
N PRO A 109 -38.31 2.79 -23.24
CA PRO A 109 -38.13 1.53 -23.97
C PRO A 109 -36.94 1.53 -24.93
N ALA A 110 -36.54 2.69 -25.45
CA ALA A 110 -35.34 2.85 -26.27
C ALA A 110 -34.05 2.64 -25.45
N ARG A 111 -33.94 3.22 -24.25
CA ARG A 111 -32.79 2.99 -23.33
C ARG A 111 -32.70 1.52 -22.93
N LEU A 112 -33.83 0.89 -22.58
CA LEU A 112 -33.86 -0.54 -22.21
C LEU A 112 -33.40 -1.44 -23.38
N LYS A 113 -33.85 -1.16 -24.61
CA LYS A 113 -33.45 -1.92 -25.80
C LYS A 113 -31.95 -1.76 -26.11
N LEU A 114 -31.39 -0.55 -25.97
CA LEU A 114 -29.94 -0.32 -26.08
C LEU A 114 -29.13 -1.06 -24.99
N TYR A 115 -29.62 -1.10 -23.76
CA TYR A 115 -29.00 -1.84 -22.65
C TYR A 115 -29.00 -3.36 -22.90
N VAL A 116 -30.11 -3.93 -23.38
CA VAL A 116 -30.19 -5.35 -23.78
C VAL A 116 -29.23 -5.67 -24.93
N LEU A 117 -29.14 -4.82 -25.96
CA LEU A 117 -28.16 -4.97 -27.04
C LEU A 117 -26.70 -4.90 -26.54
N SER A 118 -26.41 -3.99 -25.61
CA SER A 118 -25.10 -3.84 -24.97
C SER A 118 -24.70 -5.11 -24.21
N ASN A 119 -25.59 -5.66 -23.39
CA ASN A 119 -25.34 -6.90 -22.64
C ASN A 119 -25.23 -8.12 -23.57
N LEU A 120 -25.99 -8.16 -24.67
CA LEU A 120 -25.89 -9.22 -25.68
C LEU A 120 -24.53 -9.23 -26.38
N LEU A 121 -23.99 -8.04 -26.70
CA LEU A 121 -22.62 -7.87 -27.20
C LEU A 121 -21.58 -8.34 -26.18
N ASP A 122 -21.70 -7.92 -24.92
CA ASP A 122 -20.76 -8.36 -23.88
C ASP A 122 -20.80 -9.87 -23.68
N CYS A 123 -21.97 -10.51 -23.73
CA CYS A 123 -22.08 -11.98 -23.73
C CYS A 123 -21.42 -12.63 -24.96
N ALA A 124 -21.57 -12.04 -26.15
CA ALA A 124 -20.98 -12.53 -27.40
C ALA A 124 -19.46 -12.31 -27.52
N VAL A 125 -18.90 -11.33 -26.79
CA VAL A 125 -17.46 -11.04 -26.78
C VAL A 125 -16.76 -11.76 -25.61
N GLN A 126 -17.35 -11.76 -24.42
CA GLN A 126 -16.70 -12.18 -23.17
C GLN A 126 -17.01 -13.63 -22.76
N SER A 127 -17.87 -14.37 -23.48
CA SER A 127 -18.10 -15.80 -23.20
C SER A 127 -16.90 -16.67 -23.60
N PRO A 128 -16.19 -17.33 -22.66
CA PRO A 128 -15.08 -18.23 -23.00
C PRO A 128 -15.55 -19.53 -23.65
N ASN A 129 -16.80 -19.94 -23.42
CA ASN A 129 -17.40 -21.08 -24.11
C ASN A 129 -17.75 -20.68 -25.55
N MET A 130 -17.04 -21.25 -26.52
CA MET A 130 -17.19 -20.98 -27.95
C MET A 130 -18.55 -21.38 -28.53
N GLN A 131 -19.24 -22.34 -27.92
CA GLN A 131 -20.54 -22.84 -28.37
C GLN A 131 -21.67 -21.88 -27.95
N ARG A 132 -21.66 -21.40 -26.70
CA ARG A 132 -22.51 -20.27 -26.27
C ARG A 132 -22.17 -19.00 -27.05
N ARG A 133 -20.89 -18.74 -27.31
CA ARG A 133 -20.44 -17.60 -28.13
C ARG A 133 -21.04 -17.65 -29.54
N ARG A 134 -21.02 -18.82 -30.20
CA ARG A 134 -21.69 -19.04 -31.48
C ARG A 134 -23.19 -18.77 -31.39
N GLN A 135 -23.89 -19.29 -30.37
CA GLN A 135 -25.33 -19.05 -30.18
C GLN A 135 -25.69 -17.57 -29.98
N TYR A 136 -24.86 -16.79 -29.26
CA TYR A 136 -25.06 -15.34 -29.15
C TYR A 136 -24.84 -14.62 -30.50
N ILE A 137 -23.82 -15.03 -31.27
CA ILE A 137 -23.55 -14.48 -32.62
C ILE A 137 -24.67 -14.84 -33.60
N GLU A 138 -25.14 -16.09 -33.63
CA GLU A 138 -26.27 -16.53 -34.45
C GLU A 138 -27.55 -15.75 -34.12
N LYS A 139 -27.84 -15.51 -32.83
CA LYS A 139 -28.97 -14.68 -32.42
C LYS A 139 -28.80 -13.21 -32.80
N ILE A 140 -27.59 -12.66 -32.77
CA ILE A 140 -27.27 -11.31 -33.30
C ILE A 140 -27.51 -11.26 -34.82
N MET A 141 -27.05 -12.27 -35.56
CA MET A 141 -27.23 -12.39 -37.02
C MET A 141 -28.70 -12.63 -37.41
N GLY A 142 -29.52 -13.17 -36.50
CA GLY A 142 -30.98 -13.30 -36.64
C GLY A 142 -31.80 -12.07 -36.24
N LEU A 143 -31.20 -10.99 -35.71
CA LEU A 143 -31.93 -9.76 -35.42
C LEU A 143 -32.35 -9.03 -36.70
N ASN A 144 -33.43 -8.25 -36.62
CA ASN A 144 -33.87 -7.40 -37.74
C ASN A 144 -32.74 -6.41 -38.14
N LYS A 145 -32.55 -6.17 -39.44
CA LYS A 145 -31.45 -5.36 -40.00
C LYS A 145 -31.37 -3.93 -39.42
N SER A 146 -32.48 -3.35 -38.98
CA SER A 146 -32.50 -2.07 -38.25
C SER A 146 -31.78 -2.18 -36.90
N VAL A 147 -32.10 -3.22 -36.12
CA VAL A 147 -31.48 -3.53 -34.82
C VAL A 147 -30.01 -3.89 -34.99
N GLN A 148 -29.65 -4.60 -36.06
CA GLN A 148 -28.25 -4.89 -36.41
C GLN A 148 -27.45 -3.61 -36.73
N LYS A 149 -28.03 -2.63 -37.43
CA LYS A 149 -27.39 -1.32 -37.63
C LYS A 149 -27.19 -0.56 -36.31
N THR A 150 -28.17 -0.59 -35.40
CA THR A 150 -28.01 -0.03 -34.04
C THR A 150 -26.89 -0.73 -33.27
N LEU A 151 -26.79 -2.05 -33.39
CA LEU A 151 -25.73 -2.84 -32.78
C LEU A 151 -24.35 -2.51 -33.35
N MET A 152 -24.24 -2.37 -34.68
CA MET A 152 -23.01 -1.94 -35.37
C MET A 152 -22.53 -0.59 -34.83
N SER A 153 -23.44 0.39 -34.72
CA SER A 153 -23.13 1.72 -34.18
C SER A 153 -22.71 1.69 -32.70
N LEU A 154 -23.22 0.73 -31.90
CA LEU A 154 -22.75 0.50 -30.53
C LEU A 154 -21.32 -0.08 -30.50
N ILE A 155 -20.97 -0.98 -31.43
CA ILE A 155 -19.60 -1.50 -31.58
C ILE A 155 -18.65 -0.36 -32.00
N GLU A 156 -19.01 0.40 -33.04
CA GLU A 156 -18.24 1.56 -33.55
C GLU A 156 -18.02 2.65 -32.50
N ARG A 157 -19.00 2.88 -31.60
CA ARG A 157 -18.87 3.81 -30.47
C ARG A 157 -17.96 3.27 -29.36
N ARG A 158 -18.10 1.98 -29.00
CA ARG A 158 -17.22 1.32 -28.01
C ARG A 158 -15.77 1.24 -28.47
N GLY A 159 -15.54 1.01 -29.77
CA GLY A 159 -14.20 0.99 -30.38
C GLY A 159 -13.45 2.33 -30.33
N LYS A 160 -14.12 3.43 -29.95
CA LYS A 160 -13.54 4.77 -29.80
C LYS A 160 -13.46 5.24 -28.34
N SER A 161 -13.81 4.40 -27.36
CA SER A 161 -13.86 4.78 -25.95
C SER A 161 -13.58 3.60 -25.00
N THR A 162 -12.32 3.15 -24.95
CA THR A 162 -11.86 2.08 -24.04
C THR A 162 -11.20 2.64 -22.77
N PRO A 163 -11.83 2.56 -21.58
CA PRO A 163 -11.19 2.95 -20.32
C PRO A 163 -10.16 1.91 -19.87
N LYS A 164 -9.00 2.38 -19.41
CA LYS A 164 -7.89 1.53 -18.96
C LYS A 164 -8.23 0.75 -17.69
N LYS A 165 -7.94 -0.56 -17.65
CA LYS A 165 -7.94 -1.37 -16.42
C LYS A 165 -6.61 -1.20 -15.68
N ARG A 166 -6.67 -1.19 -14.35
CA ARG A 166 -5.49 -1.28 -13.46
C ARG A 166 -5.07 -2.76 -13.28
N SER A 167 -3.76 -2.99 -13.26
CA SER A 167 -3.08 -4.18 -12.69
C SER A 167 -1.66 -3.77 -12.27
N PRO A 168 -1.00 -4.47 -11.33
CA PRO A 168 0.05 -3.85 -10.50
C PRO A 168 1.51 -4.03 -10.97
N SER A 169 2.33 -3.05 -10.59
CA SER A 169 3.78 -3.11 -10.27
C SER A 169 4.73 -4.03 -11.07
N ARG A 170 5.61 -3.42 -11.88
CA ARG A 170 7.09 -3.59 -11.81
C ARG A 170 7.80 -2.43 -12.53
N GLY A 171 9.11 -2.30 -12.35
CA GLY A 171 9.85 -1.06 -12.59
C GLY A 171 10.38 -0.82 -14.02
N VAL A 172 10.76 0.45 -14.26
CA VAL A 172 12.09 0.95 -14.66
C VAL A 172 12.91 0.08 -15.65
N GLY A 173 13.44 0.61 -16.76
CA GLY A 173 13.40 2.00 -17.26
C GLY A 173 14.34 2.26 -18.45
N SER A 174 14.89 3.48 -18.53
CA SER A 174 15.87 3.98 -19.51
C SER A 174 15.37 4.28 -20.95
N SER A 175 16.19 5.03 -21.70
CA SER A 175 15.86 5.75 -22.94
C SER A 175 16.91 5.53 -24.05
N SER A 176 16.59 5.80 -25.33
CA SER A 176 17.50 6.55 -26.23
C SER A 176 16.84 7.02 -27.54
N MET A 177 17.55 7.86 -28.30
CA MET A 177 17.13 8.51 -29.56
C MET A 177 17.53 7.73 -30.83
N THR A 178 16.82 8.01 -31.93
CA THR A 178 17.08 7.42 -33.26
C THR A 178 18.06 8.23 -34.12
N PRO A 179 18.89 7.57 -34.95
CA PRO A 179 19.45 8.13 -36.18
C PRO A 179 18.75 7.59 -37.46
N PRO A 180 18.88 8.26 -38.64
CA PRO A 180 17.92 8.13 -39.74
C PRO A 180 18.19 7.04 -40.79
N LYS A 181 17.12 6.65 -41.50
CA LYS A 181 17.10 5.69 -42.62
C LYS A 181 17.67 6.29 -43.92
N SER A 182 18.41 5.50 -44.71
CA SER A 182 18.50 5.70 -46.17
C SER A 182 18.87 4.43 -46.96
N ALA A 183 18.47 4.40 -48.23
CA ALA A 183 18.95 3.56 -49.34
C ALA A 183 18.98 2.01 -49.20
N LEU A 184 17.91 1.35 -49.69
CA LEU A 184 18.06 0.04 -50.34
C LEU A 184 18.82 0.20 -51.67
N ARG A 185 19.78 -0.68 -51.98
CA ARG A 185 19.86 -1.32 -53.32
C ARG A 185 20.79 -2.55 -53.40
N GLN A 186 20.21 -3.62 -53.95
CA GLN A 186 20.82 -4.65 -54.81
C GLN A 186 22.29 -5.06 -54.59
N ARG A 187 22.50 -6.32 -54.16
CA ARG A 187 23.62 -7.14 -54.62
C ARG A 187 23.13 -8.51 -55.09
N ARG A 188 23.58 -8.93 -56.27
CA ARG A 188 23.45 -10.29 -56.83
C ARG A 188 24.64 -10.52 -57.77
N SER A 189 25.07 -11.78 -57.88
CA SER A 189 25.98 -12.36 -58.90
C SER A 189 27.39 -11.77 -59.12
N LEU A 190 28.39 -12.61 -58.78
CA LEU A 190 29.46 -13.15 -59.65
C LEU A 190 30.60 -12.26 -60.20
N LEU A 191 31.83 -12.70 -59.84
CA LEU A 191 33.04 -13.00 -60.65
C LEU A 191 33.68 -11.98 -61.65
N GLU A 192 34.95 -12.31 -61.91
CA GLU A 192 35.87 -11.84 -62.97
C GLU A 192 36.57 -10.47 -62.83
N THR A 193 37.72 -10.41 -63.51
CA THR A 193 38.76 -9.36 -63.56
C THR A 193 39.23 -9.26 -65.04
N PRO A 194 40.19 -8.39 -65.46
CA PRO A 194 40.87 -7.25 -64.83
C PRO A 194 40.84 -5.97 -65.73
N ILE A 195 41.86 -5.09 -65.63
CA ILE A 195 42.45 -4.20 -66.68
C ILE A 195 42.15 -2.66 -66.67
N SER A 196 43.27 -1.91 -66.72
CA SER A 196 43.58 -0.53 -67.22
C SER A 196 42.84 0.76 -66.81
N GLU A 197 43.63 1.68 -66.24
CA GLU A 197 43.89 3.07 -66.72
C GLU A 197 42.80 4.19 -66.67
N ALA A 198 43.25 5.38 -67.09
CA ALA A 198 42.55 6.66 -67.32
C ALA A 198 42.29 7.59 -66.10
N GLU A 199 43.06 8.69 -66.12
CA GLU A 199 42.93 9.90 -65.31
C GLU A 199 41.54 10.56 -65.39
N ARG A 200 41.13 11.28 -64.32
CA ARG A 200 40.64 12.68 -64.42
C ARG A 200 40.37 13.33 -63.05
N SER A 201 40.98 14.49 -62.83
CA SER A 201 40.56 15.46 -61.79
C SER A 201 39.33 16.25 -62.26
N PRO A 202 38.56 16.83 -61.31
CA PRO A 202 38.39 18.29 -61.32
C PRO A 202 38.57 18.94 -59.94
N GLN A 203 38.52 20.28 -59.91
CA GLN A 203 38.88 21.16 -58.79
C GLN A 203 37.77 21.31 -57.72
N PRO A 204 38.14 21.73 -56.48
CA PRO A 204 37.18 22.16 -55.45
C PRO A 204 36.74 23.64 -55.60
N PRO A 205 35.53 24.00 -55.12
CA PRO A 205 35.13 25.40 -54.94
C PRO A 205 35.74 26.03 -53.67
N GLN A 206 35.74 27.37 -53.59
CA GLN A 206 36.43 28.16 -52.57
C GLN A 206 35.48 28.80 -51.55
N SER A 207 35.85 28.79 -50.26
CA SER A 207 35.62 29.86 -49.27
C SER A 207 36.05 29.40 -47.85
N ALA A 208 36.48 30.22 -46.89
CA ALA A 208 37.14 31.54 -46.83
C ALA A 208 37.38 31.87 -45.32
N SER A 209 38.14 32.91 -45.01
CA SER A 209 38.24 33.58 -43.68
C SER A 209 39.02 32.89 -42.53
N SER A 210 40.08 33.59 -42.08
CA SER A 210 40.66 33.69 -40.70
C SER A 210 41.07 32.43 -39.89
N GLY A 211 42.17 32.37 -39.13
CA GLY A 211 43.29 33.33 -38.99
C GLY A 211 44.02 33.23 -37.63
N ARG A 212 45.35 33.00 -37.63
CA ARG A 212 46.39 33.22 -36.58
C ARG A 212 46.00 33.08 -35.08
N SER A 213 46.47 32.06 -34.32
CA SER A 213 47.82 31.93 -33.68
C SER A 213 48.16 33.01 -32.62
N TYR A 214 48.67 32.75 -31.39
CA TYR A 214 49.27 31.55 -30.78
C TYR A 214 48.70 31.23 -29.35
N PRO A 215 49.47 30.99 -28.26
CA PRO A 215 49.44 29.70 -27.55
C PRO A 215 48.82 29.78 -26.14
N ILE A 216 48.68 28.63 -25.48
CA ILE A 216 48.38 28.52 -24.04
C ILE A 216 49.47 27.69 -23.38
N GLU A 217 50.12 28.25 -22.36
CA GLU A 217 51.07 27.57 -21.50
C GLU A 217 50.42 27.19 -20.15
N GLN A 218 51.11 26.25 -19.49
CA GLN A 218 51.10 25.86 -18.07
C GLN A 218 50.30 26.73 -17.08
N SER A 219 49.54 26.06 -16.21
CA SER A 219 48.86 26.66 -15.06
C SER A 219 49.23 25.95 -13.74
N ASP A 220 50.31 26.40 -13.10
CA ASP A 220 50.56 26.18 -11.67
C ASP A 220 50.01 27.35 -10.85
N SER A 221 49.36 27.08 -9.72
CA SER A 221 48.96 28.14 -8.78
C SER A 221 48.88 27.65 -7.32
N ASN A 222 49.97 27.84 -6.59
CA ASN A 222 50.01 27.84 -5.12
C ASN A 222 49.74 29.25 -4.56
N THR A 223 49.58 29.37 -3.24
CA THR A 223 49.64 30.63 -2.44
C THR A 223 48.36 31.46 -2.49
N SER A 224 47.54 31.65 -1.44
CA SER A 224 47.72 32.01 -0.01
C SER A 224 47.56 33.51 0.26
N MET A 225 47.33 33.86 1.53
CA MET A 225 47.06 35.20 2.11
C MET A 225 45.69 35.79 1.73
N ALA A 226 45.03 36.65 2.52
CA ALA A 226 44.92 36.97 3.94
C ALA A 226 44.18 38.33 4.01
N THR A 227 43.51 38.64 5.11
CA THR A 227 42.85 39.94 5.32
C THR A 227 43.84 41.11 5.38
N PRO A 228 43.41 42.34 5.03
CA PRO A 228 43.39 43.36 6.09
C PRO A 228 42.09 44.22 6.12
N ILE A 229 42.04 45.13 7.09
CA ILE A 229 40.87 45.90 7.56
C ILE A 229 41.09 47.40 7.22
N GLN A 230 40.05 48.18 6.88
CA GLN A 230 39.67 49.46 7.56
C GLN A 230 38.68 50.40 6.83
N SER A 231 37.92 51.13 7.68
CA SER A 231 37.37 52.49 7.56
C SER A 231 36.31 52.88 6.51
N ASN A 232 35.10 53.17 7.03
CA ASN A 232 34.30 54.41 6.89
C ASN A 232 33.98 55.01 5.49
N LEU A 233 32.69 55.21 5.19
CA LEU A 233 32.02 56.53 5.19
C LEU A 233 30.51 56.46 4.84
N SER A 234 29.75 57.49 5.23
CA SER A 234 28.33 57.78 4.87
C SER A 234 28.29 59.05 3.97
N PRO A 235 27.15 59.74 3.67
CA PRO A 235 25.71 59.48 3.88
C PRO A 235 24.80 59.89 2.65
N GLU A 236 23.49 60.07 2.90
CA GLU A 236 22.51 60.98 2.24
C GLU A 236 21.42 60.43 1.25
N ARG A 237 20.16 60.78 1.59
CA ARG A 237 19.00 61.28 0.77
C ARG A 237 18.62 60.59 -0.56
N SER A 238 17.34 60.41 -0.93
CA SER A 238 16.26 61.42 -0.92
C SER A 238 14.87 60.88 -1.38
N HIS A 239 13.78 61.53 -0.93
CA HIS A 239 12.48 61.76 -1.66
C HIS A 239 11.52 60.57 -1.97
N SER A 240 10.21 60.73 -2.28
CA SER A 240 9.17 61.77 -2.00
C SER A 240 7.76 61.32 -2.52
N ARG A 241 6.68 62.04 -2.13
CA ARG A 241 5.26 62.03 -2.62
C ARG A 241 4.29 61.00 -1.99
N LYS A 242 3.16 61.42 -1.36
CA LYS A 242 1.77 61.77 -1.84
C LYS A 242 0.97 60.51 -2.29
N THR A 243 -0.33 60.31 -2.03
CA THR A 243 -1.57 61.17 -1.95
C THR A 243 -2.59 60.56 -0.94
N VAL A 244 -3.35 61.26 -0.07
CA VAL A 244 -4.50 62.23 -0.18
C VAL A 244 -5.90 61.58 0.02
N ASP A 245 -6.85 62.35 0.59
CA ASP A 245 -8.31 62.13 0.82
C ASP A 245 -8.78 61.25 2.02
N SER A 246 -9.97 61.45 2.64
CA SER A 246 -10.83 62.65 2.88
C SER A 246 -12.00 62.32 3.86
N ILE A 247 -12.86 63.31 4.19
CA ILE A 247 -14.16 63.22 4.94
C ILE A 247 -14.03 62.90 6.46
N ARG A 248 -14.47 63.66 7.49
CA ARG A 248 -15.32 64.87 7.73
C ARG A 248 -16.78 64.62 8.19
N SER A 249 -17.20 65.34 9.25
CA SER A 249 -18.58 65.46 9.82
C SER A 249 -19.12 64.25 10.60
N SER A 250 -20.09 64.37 11.55
CA SER A 250 -20.63 65.50 12.36
C SER A 250 -21.67 64.95 13.36
N GLY A 251 -21.94 65.61 14.51
CA GLY A 251 -23.30 65.61 15.09
C GLY A 251 -23.53 65.48 16.61
N TYR A 252 -23.58 66.64 17.30
CA TYR A 252 -24.54 66.98 18.38
C TYR A 252 -24.52 66.32 19.79
N THR A 253 -25.29 66.96 20.68
CA THR A 253 -25.30 66.89 22.16
C THR A 253 -26.55 66.16 22.70
N PRO A 254 -26.72 66.03 24.04
CA PRO A 254 -27.52 67.05 24.73
C PRO A 254 -27.13 67.40 26.18
N ASP A 255 -27.16 68.73 26.44
CA ASP A 255 -27.79 69.42 27.59
C ASP A 255 -27.38 69.10 29.06
N ALA A 256 -27.88 69.93 29.98
CA ALA A 256 -27.36 70.11 31.33
C ALA A 256 -28.41 69.97 32.44
N SER A 257 -27.96 69.62 33.66
CA SER A 257 -28.36 70.32 34.91
C SER A 257 -27.79 69.71 36.18
N ARG A 258 -26.91 70.47 36.88
CA ARG A 258 -27.15 70.80 38.30
C ARG A 258 -26.30 71.99 38.76
N ARG A 259 -26.96 72.98 39.36
CA ARG A 259 -26.33 74.09 40.08
C ARG A 259 -25.93 73.62 41.48
N MET A 260 -24.79 74.11 41.98
CA MET A 260 -24.58 74.35 43.41
C MET A 260 -24.00 75.75 43.56
N ALA A 261 -24.55 76.55 44.47
CA ALA A 261 -24.11 77.92 44.71
C ALA A 261 -23.02 77.97 45.78
N SER A 262 -22.10 78.93 45.67
CA SER A 262 -21.16 79.33 46.72
C SER A 262 -21.01 80.86 46.66
N PRO A 263 -21.03 81.59 47.80
CA PRO A 263 -21.24 83.03 47.79
C PRO A 263 -19.95 83.85 47.57
N HIS A 264 -20.09 84.99 46.89
CA HIS A 264 -19.10 86.07 46.94
C HIS A 264 -19.20 86.82 48.28
N PRO A 265 -18.06 87.12 48.94
CA PRO A 265 -17.95 88.28 49.82
C PRO A 265 -17.58 89.51 48.99
N GLU A 266 -18.31 90.62 49.16
CA GLU A 266 -17.89 91.92 48.64
C GLU A 266 -16.63 92.40 49.38
N ILE A 267 -15.56 92.71 48.64
CA ILE A 267 -14.39 93.40 49.18
C ILE A 267 -14.22 94.71 48.43
N THR A 268 -14.89 95.73 48.94
CA THR A 268 -14.85 97.11 48.44
C THR A 268 -13.43 97.64 48.48
N MET A 269 -12.86 97.96 47.31
CA MET A 269 -11.54 98.60 47.19
C MET A 269 -11.62 100.07 47.64
N PRO A 270 -10.94 100.51 48.71
CA PRO A 270 -10.90 101.91 49.08
C PRO A 270 -9.99 102.69 48.12
N SER A 271 -10.55 103.72 47.48
CA SER A 271 -9.78 104.68 46.68
C SER A 271 -8.87 105.53 47.59
N PRO A 272 -7.66 105.95 47.16
CA PRO A 272 -6.60 106.32 48.08
C PRO A 272 -6.74 107.73 48.67
N GLY A 273 -6.73 107.82 50.01
CA GLY A 273 -6.56 109.04 50.78
C GLY A 273 -5.53 108.86 51.89
N THR A 274 -4.77 109.93 52.18
CA THR A 274 -3.92 110.12 53.39
C THR A 274 -3.08 108.92 53.85
N PHE A 275 -2.09 108.54 53.05
CA PHE A 275 -0.93 107.76 53.52
C PHE A 275 0.01 108.61 54.41
N GLU A 276 -0.43 108.93 55.61
CA GLU A 276 0.43 109.47 56.66
C GLU A 276 1.05 108.35 57.52
N SER A 277 2.32 108.53 57.91
CA SER A 277 3.19 107.58 58.62
C SER A 277 3.59 106.30 57.84
N PRO A 278 4.85 106.21 57.38
CA PRO A 278 5.42 105.01 56.74
C PRO A 278 5.30 103.70 57.57
N GLY A 279 5.17 103.81 58.90
CA GLY A 279 4.99 102.64 59.77
C GLY A 279 3.74 101.83 59.45
N ARG A 280 2.64 102.47 59.02
CA ARG A 280 1.41 101.76 58.62
C ARG A 280 1.62 100.96 57.33
N MET A 281 2.37 101.50 56.37
CA MET A 281 2.64 100.81 55.10
C MET A 281 3.52 99.55 55.32
N GLN A 282 4.49 99.59 56.23
CA GLN A 282 5.27 98.40 56.60
C GLN A 282 4.42 97.31 57.27
N ILE A 283 3.41 97.68 58.07
CA ILE A 283 2.46 96.71 58.66
C ILE A 283 1.64 96.04 57.55
N VAL A 284 1.10 96.82 56.61
CA VAL A 284 0.33 96.27 55.47
C VAL A 284 1.19 95.37 54.58
N PHE A 285 2.43 95.73 54.27
CA PHE A 285 3.35 94.85 53.54
C PHE A 285 3.70 93.57 54.30
N ARG A 286 3.92 93.65 55.62
CA ARG A 286 4.16 92.47 56.46
C ARG A 286 2.94 91.56 56.49
N GLU A 287 1.73 92.12 56.56
CA GLU A 287 0.49 91.34 56.51
C GLU A 287 0.26 90.72 55.12
N LEU A 288 0.49 91.46 54.03
CA LEU A 288 0.42 90.94 52.67
C LEU A 288 1.42 89.81 52.43
N HIS A 289 2.68 89.95 52.84
CA HIS A 289 3.64 88.83 52.78
C HIS A 289 3.21 87.65 53.68
N SER A 290 2.66 87.89 54.87
CA SER A 290 2.12 86.81 55.72
C SER A 290 0.94 86.08 55.06
N ARG A 291 0.10 86.81 54.31
CA ARG A 291 -1.00 86.23 53.50
C ARG A 291 -0.45 85.47 52.28
N ILE A 292 0.55 85.99 51.58
CA ILE A 292 1.20 85.34 50.43
C ILE A 292 1.84 84.01 50.86
N VAL A 293 2.69 84.01 51.90
CA VAL A 293 3.33 82.79 52.43
C VAL A 293 2.29 81.77 52.90
N LYS A 294 1.16 82.22 53.45
CA LYS A 294 0.03 81.35 53.82
C LYS A 294 -0.67 80.75 52.60
N TYR A 295 -0.85 81.51 51.52
CA TYR A 295 -1.40 80.99 50.27
C TYR A 295 -0.43 80.08 49.52
N GLU A 296 0.88 80.35 49.53
CA GLU A 296 1.91 79.47 48.99
C GLU A 296 1.92 78.13 49.74
N SER A 297 1.92 78.17 51.07
CA SER A 297 1.76 76.99 51.92
C SER A 297 0.48 76.20 51.61
N TYR A 298 -0.67 76.88 51.44
CA TYR A 298 -1.90 76.22 51.00
C TYR A 298 -1.78 75.58 49.61
N MET A 299 -1.24 76.30 48.62
CA MET A 299 -1.03 75.78 47.26
C MET A 299 -0.14 74.54 47.26
N ASP A 300 0.92 74.50 48.08
CA ASP A 300 1.76 73.32 48.20
C ASP A 300 1.07 72.16 48.93
N THR A 301 0.21 72.42 49.94
CA THR A 301 -0.65 71.36 50.49
C THR A 301 -1.67 70.83 49.48
N TYR A 302 -2.17 71.66 48.56
CA TYR A 302 -3.02 71.23 47.46
C TYR A 302 -2.27 70.37 46.45
N LYS A 303 -1.08 70.79 45.98
CA LYS A 303 -0.21 69.97 45.10
C LYS A 303 0.14 68.62 45.74
N GLN A 304 0.51 68.61 47.02
CA GLN A 304 0.79 67.36 47.75
C GLN A 304 -0.46 66.47 47.87
N ARG A 305 -1.66 67.05 48.02
CA ARG A 305 -2.92 66.30 48.04
C ARG A 305 -3.27 65.75 46.65
N GLU A 306 -3.06 66.53 45.60
CA GLU A 306 -3.25 66.16 44.20
C GLU A 306 -2.33 65.00 43.82
N GLN A 307 -1.02 65.11 44.07
CA GLN A 307 -0.05 64.02 43.88
C GLN A 307 -0.42 62.75 44.67
N LYS A 308 -0.89 62.89 45.93
CA LYS A 308 -1.38 61.76 46.74
C LYS A 308 -2.69 61.14 46.24
N LEU A 309 -3.51 61.88 45.49
CA LEU A 309 -4.72 61.37 44.84
C LEU A 309 -4.38 60.72 43.50
N GLN A 310 -3.50 61.33 42.70
CA GLN A 310 -3.04 60.78 41.43
C GLN A 310 -2.30 59.45 41.63
N GLY A 311 -1.33 59.37 42.57
CA GLY A 311 -0.66 58.10 42.87
C GLY A 311 -1.60 57.01 43.41
N LYS A 312 -2.70 57.39 44.09
CA LYS A 312 -3.76 56.45 44.48
C LYS A 312 -4.58 55.98 43.27
N LEU A 313 -4.88 56.89 42.34
CA LEU A 313 -5.60 56.59 41.11
C LEU A 313 -4.78 55.66 40.21
N GLU A 314 -3.48 55.92 40.04
CA GLU A 314 -2.55 55.04 39.33
C GLU A 314 -2.46 53.63 39.95
N ILE A 315 -2.46 53.52 41.28
CA ILE A 315 -2.53 52.22 41.99
C ILE A 315 -3.86 51.50 41.75
N ILE A 316 -4.99 52.24 41.72
CA ILE A 316 -6.32 51.67 41.45
C ILE A 316 -6.45 51.23 40.00
N GLU A 317 -6.00 52.03 39.03
CA GLU A 317 -5.95 51.66 37.62
C GLU A 317 -5.03 50.45 37.37
N GLY A 318 -3.84 50.43 37.98
CA GLY A 318 -2.92 49.30 37.90
C GLY A 318 -3.53 48.01 38.45
N ARG A 319 -4.23 48.09 39.60
CA ARG A 319 -4.99 46.96 40.14
C ARG A 319 -6.09 46.50 39.19
N HIS A 320 -6.88 47.44 38.66
CA HIS A 320 -8.01 47.11 37.78
C HIS A 320 -7.54 46.50 36.44
N ARG A 321 -6.43 46.98 35.85
CA ARG A 321 -5.81 46.36 34.67
C ARG A 321 -5.34 44.94 34.97
N ASN A 322 -4.73 44.69 36.12
CA ASN A 322 -4.29 43.35 36.53
C ASN A 322 -5.48 42.41 36.85
N GLU A 323 -6.58 42.93 37.37
CA GLU A 323 -7.83 42.21 37.61
C GLU A 323 -8.52 41.84 36.27
N MET A 324 -8.58 42.78 35.32
CA MET A 324 -9.05 42.51 33.95
C MET A 324 -8.22 41.43 33.25
N MET A 325 -6.89 41.55 33.22
CA MET A 325 -6.01 40.54 32.61
C MET A 325 -6.14 39.16 33.28
N LYS A 326 -6.47 39.10 34.58
CA LYS A 326 -6.77 37.85 35.28
C LYS A 326 -8.13 37.27 34.89
N LEU A 327 -9.17 38.10 34.76
CA LEU A 327 -10.50 37.64 34.32
C LEU A 327 -10.48 37.18 32.86
N GLU A 328 -9.78 37.90 31.99
CA GLU A 328 -9.48 37.51 30.60
C GLU A 328 -8.75 36.17 30.57
N LYS A 329 -7.64 36.02 31.33
CA LYS A 329 -6.92 34.74 31.42
C LYS A 329 -7.80 33.61 31.96
N GLN A 330 -8.58 33.84 33.02
CA GLN A 330 -9.52 32.83 33.54
C GLN A 330 -10.62 32.48 32.52
N SER A 331 -10.95 33.37 31.59
CA SER A 331 -11.85 33.08 30.47
C SER A 331 -11.15 32.18 29.45
N PHE A 332 -9.94 32.53 29.02
CA PHE A 332 -9.14 31.71 28.09
C PHE A 332 -8.79 30.33 28.67
N ASP A 333 -8.38 30.24 29.94
CA ASP A 333 -8.10 28.96 30.62
C ASP A 333 -9.34 28.03 30.61
N ARG A 334 -10.56 28.58 30.75
CA ARG A 334 -11.84 27.83 30.66
C ARG A 334 -12.23 27.51 29.22
N GLU A 335 -11.94 28.40 28.27
CA GLU A 335 -12.21 28.19 26.85
C GLU A 335 -11.30 27.09 26.29
N GLU A 336 -10.00 27.08 26.64
CA GLU A 336 -9.08 25.99 26.32
C GLU A 336 -9.54 24.66 26.95
N GLU A 337 -10.02 24.66 28.21
CA GLU A 337 -10.56 23.46 28.86
C GLU A 337 -11.82 22.92 28.14
N LEU A 338 -12.71 23.81 27.69
CA LEU A 338 -13.89 23.46 26.90
C LEU A 338 -13.52 22.96 25.50
N ILE A 339 -12.59 23.63 24.81
CA ILE A 339 -12.08 23.21 23.50
C ILE A 339 -11.41 21.84 23.61
N ALA A 340 -10.62 21.57 24.66
CA ALA A 340 -10.03 20.27 24.93
C ALA A 340 -11.09 19.19 25.12
N LYS A 341 -12.13 19.44 25.93
CA LYS A 341 -13.24 18.51 26.16
C LYS A 341 -14.06 18.25 24.90
N TYR A 342 -14.37 19.28 24.11
CA TYR A 342 -15.06 19.10 22.82
C TYR A 342 -14.19 18.36 21.81
N LYS A 343 -12.87 18.61 21.79
CA LYS A 343 -11.93 17.87 20.94
C LYS A 343 -11.85 16.40 21.32
N GLU A 344 -11.72 16.08 22.61
CA GLU A 344 -11.75 14.71 23.13
C GLU A 344 -13.08 14.01 22.76
N HIS A 345 -14.21 14.70 22.89
CA HIS A 345 -15.52 14.15 22.50
C HIS A 345 -15.64 13.93 20.99
N VAL A 346 -15.13 14.84 20.16
CA VAL A 346 -15.09 14.71 18.70
C VAL A 346 -14.13 13.59 18.26
N GLU A 347 -12.99 13.42 18.93
CA GLU A 347 -12.07 12.30 18.70
C GLU A 347 -12.73 10.95 19.09
N ALA A 348 -13.43 10.90 20.22
CA ALA A 348 -14.19 9.72 20.63
C ALA A 348 -15.32 9.37 19.64
N LEU A 349 -16.09 10.35 19.15
CA LEU A 349 -17.13 10.15 18.14
C LEU A 349 -16.54 9.74 16.78
N ASN A 350 -15.40 10.31 16.36
CA ASN A 350 -14.71 9.89 15.14
C ASN A 350 -14.19 8.45 15.25
N ASN A 351 -13.67 8.05 16.41
CA ASN A 351 -13.27 6.67 16.68
C ASN A 351 -14.48 5.73 16.59
N GLN A 352 -15.62 6.06 17.19
CA GLN A 352 -16.86 5.28 17.07
C GLN A 352 -17.36 5.19 15.62
N LEU A 353 -17.30 6.28 14.84
CA LEU A 353 -17.65 6.28 13.41
C LEU A 353 -16.70 5.43 12.56
N HIS A 354 -15.40 5.42 12.88
CA HIS A 354 -14.42 4.53 12.24
C HIS A 354 -14.72 3.06 12.57
N ASP A 355 -15.00 2.77 13.84
CA ASP A 355 -15.33 1.43 14.33
C ASP A 355 -16.60 0.88 13.67
N ILE A 356 -17.62 1.73 13.49
CA ILE A 356 -18.86 1.43 12.75
C ILE A 356 -18.58 1.24 11.26
N ARG A 357 -17.76 2.09 10.63
CA ARG A 357 -17.34 1.94 9.23
C ARG A 357 -16.58 0.64 8.98
N ASP A 358 -15.75 0.21 9.94
CA ASP A 358 -14.96 -1.02 9.83
C ASP A 358 -15.78 -2.27 10.13
N LYS A 359 -16.80 -2.17 11.00
CA LYS A 359 -17.84 -3.19 11.16
C LYS A 359 -18.68 -3.33 9.87
N ALA A 360 -19.09 -2.22 9.27
CA ALA A 360 -19.84 -2.19 8.01
C ALA A 360 -19.01 -2.73 6.82
N SER A 361 -17.73 -2.35 6.72
CA SER A 361 -16.79 -2.84 5.69
C SER A 361 -16.60 -4.36 5.78
N ARG A 362 -16.43 -4.90 7.00
CA ARG A 362 -16.38 -6.36 7.24
C ARG A 362 -17.72 -7.04 6.91
N GLY A 363 -18.85 -6.41 7.24
CA GLY A 363 -20.18 -6.90 6.84
C GLY A 363 -20.35 -6.96 5.31
N GLU A 364 -19.94 -5.92 4.60
CA GLU A 364 -19.92 -5.90 3.13
C GLU A 364 -19.00 -6.98 2.54
N GLN A 365 -17.84 -7.23 3.14
CA GLN A 365 -16.93 -8.30 2.71
C GLN A 365 -17.56 -9.67 2.92
N ALA A 366 -18.11 -9.95 4.11
CA ALA A 366 -18.82 -11.20 4.40
C ALA A 366 -20.04 -11.41 3.47
N ILE A 367 -20.79 -10.36 3.12
CA ILE A 367 -21.89 -10.44 2.14
C ILE A 367 -21.36 -10.77 0.73
N LYS A 368 -20.24 -10.17 0.30
CA LYS A 368 -19.60 -10.48 -0.99
C LYS A 368 -19.04 -11.91 -1.02
N GLU A 369 -18.50 -12.39 0.09
CA GLU A 369 -18.00 -13.76 0.25
C GLU A 369 -19.14 -14.79 0.28
N LEU A 370 -20.25 -14.53 1.00
CA LEU A 370 -21.44 -15.37 0.97
C LEU A 370 -22.08 -15.41 -0.42
N GLN A 371 -22.15 -14.27 -1.12
CA GLN A 371 -22.65 -14.22 -2.50
C GLN A 371 -21.72 -15.00 -3.45
N LYS A 372 -20.40 -14.85 -3.31
CA LYS A 372 -19.40 -15.61 -4.09
C LYS A 372 -19.49 -17.12 -3.80
N ALA A 373 -19.59 -17.52 -2.54
CA ALA A 373 -19.75 -18.93 -2.14
C ALA A 373 -21.07 -19.51 -2.66
N LYS A 374 -22.15 -18.72 -2.69
CA LYS A 374 -23.43 -19.11 -3.30
C LYS A 374 -23.33 -19.26 -4.81
N GLU A 375 -22.65 -18.35 -5.51
CA GLU A 375 -22.35 -18.48 -6.94
C GLU A 375 -21.46 -19.69 -7.24
N GLU A 376 -20.46 -19.98 -6.38
CA GLU A 376 -19.60 -21.16 -6.48
C GLU A 376 -20.39 -22.46 -6.25
N ILE A 377 -21.29 -22.50 -5.26
CA ILE A 377 -22.22 -23.63 -5.04
C ILE A 377 -23.19 -23.80 -6.21
N GLU A 378 -23.75 -22.71 -6.75
CA GLU A 378 -24.63 -22.79 -7.92
C GLU A 378 -23.88 -23.31 -9.16
N VAL A 379 -22.65 -22.83 -9.39
CA VAL A 379 -21.77 -23.32 -10.47
C VAL A 379 -21.37 -24.77 -10.24
N LEU A 380 -21.08 -25.20 -9.01
CA LEU A 380 -20.78 -26.60 -8.68
C LEU A 380 -22.00 -27.51 -8.91
N ASN A 381 -23.20 -27.07 -8.53
CA ASN A 381 -24.45 -27.80 -8.79
C ASN A 381 -24.76 -27.89 -10.29
N GLN A 382 -24.61 -26.80 -11.05
CA GLN A 382 -24.72 -26.81 -12.52
C GLN A 382 -23.66 -27.71 -13.17
N ASN A 383 -22.46 -27.79 -12.59
CA ASN A 383 -21.39 -28.66 -13.05
C ASN A 383 -21.47 -30.09 -12.49
N GLN A 384 -22.41 -30.43 -11.60
CA GLN A 384 -22.44 -31.76 -10.95
C GLN A 384 -22.64 -32.88 -11.97
N GLY A 385 -23.42 -32.65 -13.04
CA GLY A 385 -23.55 -33.56 -14.18
C GLY A 385 -22.33 -33.58 -15.11
N ALA A 386 -21.53 -32.52 -15.14
CA ALA A 386 -20.29 -32.44 -15.91
C ALA A 386 -19.06 -32.96 -15.12
N LEU A 387 -19.18 -33.10 -13.79
CA LEU A 387 -18.14 -33.62 -12.91
C LEU A 387 -17.63 -35.01 -13.33
N PRO A 388 -18.48 -36.03 -13.64
CA PRO A 388 -17.97 -37.31 -14.14
C PRO A 388 -17.23 -37.19 -15.47
N GLU A 389 -17.70 -36.37 -16.41
CA GLU A 389 -16.97 -36.12 -17.66
C GLU A 389 -15.61 -35.45 -17.41
N LEU A 390 -15.55 -34.48 -16.51
CA LEU A 390 -14.32 -33.78 -16.15
C LEU A 390 -13.37 -34.70 -15.38
N SER A 391 -13.87 -35.58 -14.51
CA SER A 391 -13.08 -36.62 -13.85
C SER A 391 -12.53 -37.64 -14.85
N GLU A 392 -13.30 -38.03 -15.87
CA GLU A 392 -12.82 -38.94 -16.91
C GLU A 392 -11.81 -38.27 -17.85
N LYS A 393 -12.01 -36.98 -18.19
CA LYS A 393 -11.02 -36.16 -18.92
C LYS A 393 -9.75 -35.97 -18.08
N LEU A 394 -9.87 -35.74 -16.78
CA LEU A 394 -8.73 -35.62 -15.85
C LEU A 394 -8.01 -36.96 -15.65
N ARG A 395 -8.71 -38.10 -15.68
CA ARG A 395 -8.10 -39.44 -15.78
C ARG A 395 -7.29 -39.56 -17.08
N LYS A 396 -7.88 -39.25 -18.24
CA LYS A 396 -7.19 -39.26 -19.54
C LYS A 396 -6.01 -38.28 -19.61
N TYR A 397 -6.08 -37.13 -18.94
CA TYR A 397 -4.95 -36.21 -18.82
C TYR A 397 -3.86 -36.72 -17.85
N LYS A 398 -4.21 -37.42 -16.76
CA LYS A 398 -3.21 -38.10 -15.91
C LYS A 398 -2.52 -39.24 -16.65
N GLU A 399 -3.28 -40.06 -17.38
CA GLU A 399 -2.76 -41.10 -18.28
C GLU A 399 -1.81 -40.48 -19.31
N ARG A 400 -2.21 -39.39 -19.98
CA ARG A 400 -1.35 -38.68 -20.93
C ARG A 400 -0.14 -37.97 -20.29
N ILE A 401 -0.23 -37.54 -19.02
CA ILE A 401 0.91 -37.00 -18.27
C ILE A 401 1.90 -38.11 -17.92
N ASN A 402 1.43 -39.31 -17.58
CA ASN A 402 2.29 -40.48 -17.37
C ASN A 402 2.97 -40.88 -18.69
N GLU A 403 2.23 -40.98 -19.80
CA GLU A 403 2.82 -41.20 -21.13
C GLU A 403 3.86 -40.13 -21.50
N LEU A 404 3.60 -38.86 -21.17
CA LEU A 404 4.55 -37.77 -21.39
C LEU A 404 5.78 -37.89 -20.48
N GLN A 405 5.64 -38.35 -19.24
CA GLN A 405 6.76 -38.62 -18.35
C GLN A 405 7.58 -39.82 -18.85
N ASP A 406 6.95 -40.89 -19.35
CA ASP A 406 7.64 -42.02 -20.00
C ASP A 406 8.43 -41.56 -21.24
N THR A 407 7.85 -40.71 -22.09
CA THR A 407 8.56 -40.14 -23.26
C THR A 407 9.67 -39.16 -22.86
N LYS A 408 9.50 -38.42 -21.76
CA LYS A 408 10.55 -37.55 -21.20
C LYS A 408 11.70 -38.35 -20.62
N ASP A 409 11.43 -39.46 -19.93
CA ASP A 409 12.48 -40.33 -19.40
C ASP A 409 13.12 -41.20 -20.50
N ALA A 410 12.43 -41.43 -21.62
CA ALA A 410 13.01 -41.97 -22.85
C ALA A 410 13.93 -40.95 -23.55
N LEU A 411 13.45 -39.71 -23.75
CA LEU A 411 14.23 -38.60 -24.29
C LEU A 411 15.46 -38.31 -23.41
N ARG A 412 15.33 -38.39 -22.08
CA ARG A 412 16.46 -38.27 -21.15
C ARG A 412 17.49 -39.37 -21.35
N ARG A 413 17.07 -40.63 -21.50
CA ARG A 413 17.98 -41.76 -21.82
C ARG A 413 18.64 -41.58 -23.19
N GLU A 414 17.94 -41.02 -24.17
CA GLU A 414 18.50 -40.68 -25.48
C GLU A 414 19.48 -39.51 -25.42
N GLN A 415 19.21 -38.49 -24.59
CA GLN A 415 20.12 -37.38 -24.30
C GLN A 415 21.38 -37.84 -23.53
N GLU A 416 21.24 -38.73 -22.56
CA GLU A 416 22.36 -39.33 -21.83
C GLU A 416 23.19 -40.25 -22.76
N ALA A 417 22.55 -41.02 -23.64
CA ALA A 417 23.25 -41.80 -24.68
C ALA A 417 23.96 -40.91 -25.72
N HIS A 418 23.32 -39.81 -26.16
CA HIS A 418 23.94 -38.83 -27.05
C HIS A 418 25.07 -38.06 -26.37
N GLY A 419 24.95 -37.76 -25.07
CA GLY A 419 26.02 -37.20 -24.25
C GLY A 419 27.24 -38.11 -24.25
N ASN A 420 27.06 -39.38 -23.86
CA ASN A 420 28.11 -40.40 -23.89
C ASN A 420 28.74 -40.55 -25.30
N ALA A 421 27.95 -40.45 -26.36
CA ALA A 421 28.44 -40.52 -27.74
C ALA A 421 29.23 -39.27 -28.16
N VAL A 422 28.84 -38.07 -27.70
CA VAL A 422 29.60 -36.83 -27.91
C VAL A 422 30.90 -36.85 -27.11
N ASP A 423 30.86 -37.31 -25.85
CA ASP A 423 32.06 -37.46 -25.01
C ASP A 423 33.05 -38.45 -25.63
N GLU A 424 32.57 -39.57 -26.19
CA GLU A 424 33.41 -40.52 -26.94
C GLU A 424 33.95 -39.92 -28.25
N ILE A 425 33.17 -39.10 -28.98
CA ILE A 425 33.68 -38.37 -30.15
C ILE A 425 34.77 -37.37 -29.74
N VAL A 426 34.58 -36.60 -28.67
CA VAL A 426 35.59 -35.67 -28.14
C VAL A 426 36.84 -36.42 -27.66
N ARG A 427 36.66 -37.60 -27.05
CA ARG A 427 37.75 -38.51 -26.66
C ARG A 427 38.55 -38.94 -27.91
N LEU A 428 37.88 -39.43 -28.94
CA LEU A 428 38.48 -39.85 -30.22
C LEU A 428 39.12 -38.68 -30.98
N GLU A 429 38.55 -37.47 -30.93
CA GLU A 429 39.16 -36.26 -31.49
C GLU A 429 40.43 -35.88 -30.73
N SER A 430 40.47 -36.03 -29.41
CA SER A 430 41.69 -35.82 -28.60
C SER A 430 42.77 -36.86 -28.92
N GLU A 431 42.39 -38.12 -29.15
CA GLU A 431 43.31 -39.18 -29.62
C GLU A 431 43.83 -38.88 -31.03
N LEU A 432 42.98 -38.40 -31.95
CA LEU A 432 43.42 -37.96 -33.27
C LEU A 432 44.37 -36.75 -33.20
N GLN A 433 44.20 -35.85 -32.22
CA GLN A 433 45.13 -34.75 -31.98
C GLN A 433 46.48 -35.23 -31.42
N THR A 434 46.52 -36.23 -30.53
CA THR A 434 47.79 -36.81 -30.05
C THR A 434 48.47 -37.69 -31.12
N LEU A 435 47.72 -38.29 -32.02
CA LEU A 435 48.23 -39.01 -33.20
C LEU A 435 48.72 -38.06 -34.32
N ALA A 436 48.27 -36.81 -34.38
CA ALA A 436 48.71 -35.85 -35.39
C ALA A 436 50.23 -35.58 -35.44
N PRO A 437 50.96 -35.35 -34.32
CA PRO A 437 52.42 -35.24 -34.34
C PRO A 437 53.11 -36.57 -34.72
N LEU A 438 52.58 -37.72 -34.30
CA LEU A 438 53.10 -39.03 -34.71
C LEU A 438 52.94 -39.28 -36.21
N ARG A 439 51.82 -38.85 -36.81
CA ARG A 439 51.61 -38.87 -38.26
C ARG A 439 52.59 -37.95 -39.00
N ARG A 440 52.92 -36.77 -38.46
CA ARG A 440 53.98 -35.90 -39.02
C ARG A 440 55.34 -36.60 -38.98
N GLN A 441 55.73 -37.13 -37.81
CA GLN A 441 56.99 -37.87 -37.66
C GLN A 441 57.07 -39.06 -38.63
N LEU A 442 55.99 -39.82 -38.81
CA LEU A 442 55.91 -40.91 -39.79
C LEU A 442 56.17 -40.40 -41.22
N GLU A 443 55.56 -39.29 -41.62
CA GLU A 443 55.80 -38.68 -42.93
C GLU A 443 57.24 -38.15 -43.05
N ASP A 444 57.80 -37.54 -42.01
CA ASP A 444 59.21 -37.12 -41.95
C ASP A 444 60.15 -38.33 -42.06
N TYR A 445 59.78 -39.50 -41.53
CA TYR A 445 60.52 -40.76 -41.70
C TYR A 445 60.40 -41.30 -43.14
N LYS A 446 59.22 -41.24 -43.77
CA LYS A 446 59.07 -41.60 -45.20
C LYS A 446 59.89 -40.68 -46.11
N VAL A 447 59.85 -39.37 -45.90
CA VAL A 447 60.64 -38.40 -46.69
C VAL A 447 62.13 -38.70 -46.53
N ARG A 448 62.61 -38.96 -45.30
CA ARG A 448 64.00 -39.38 -45.07
C ARG A 448 64.35 -40.74 -45.68
N ALA A 449 63.41 -41.69 -45.74
CA ALA A 449 63.60 -42.96 -46.42
C ALA A 449 63.70 -42.79 -47.95
N ILE A 450 62.79 -42.03 -48.55
CA ILE A 450 62.80 -41.68 -49.98
C ILE A 450 64.08 -40.90 -50.34
N GLU A 451 64.51 -39.95 -49.51
CA GLU A 451 65.79 -39.27 -49.68
C GLU A 451 67.00 -40.23 -49.61
N ALA A 452 66.95 -41.25 -48.76
CA ALA A 452 68.01 -42.25 -48.66
C ALA A 452 68.01 -43.20 -49.85
N GLU A 453 66.83 -43.60 -50.35
CA GLU A 453 66.65 -44.38 -51.57
C GLU A 453 67.15 -43.61 -52.80
N VAL A 454 66.81 -42.31 -52.92
CA VAL A 454 67.32 -41.44 -54.00
C VAL A 454 68.84 -41.34 -53.93
N LYS A 455 69.43 -41.07 -52.75
CA LYS A 455 70.90 -41.00 -52.58
C LYS A 455 71.58 -42.35 -52.84
N LEU A 456 70.91 -43.48 -52.57
CA LEU A 456 71.39 -44.81 -52.90
C LEU A 456 71.38 -45.07 -54.41
N VAL A 457 70.33 -44.65 -55.13
CA VAL A 457 70.28 -44.72 -56.60
C VAL A 457 71.30 -43.77 -57.24
N GLU A 458 71.44 -42.54 -56.73
CA GLU A 458 72.46 -41.57 -57.20
C GLU A 458 73.89 -42.10 -57.00
N THR A 459 74.18 -42.76 -55.87
CA THR A 459 75.50 -43.37 -55.62
C THR A 459 75.73 -44.65 -56.41
N GLN A 460 74.69 -45.43 -56.72
CA GLN A 460 74.76 -46.56 -57.66
C GLN A 460 75.04 -46.10 -59.09
N ASP A 461 74.32 -45.10 -59.60
CA ASP A 461 74.55 -44.50 -60.92
C ASP A 461 75.94 -43.83 -61.01
N ALA A 462 76.39 -43.15 -59.95
CA ALA A 462 77.75 -42.63 -59.88
C ALA A 462 78.82 -43.74 -59.90
N LEU A 463 78.55 -44.88 -59.25
CA LEU A 463 79.44 -46.05 -59.24
C LEU A 463 79.47 -46.75 -60.61
N GLU A 464 78.31 -46.97 -61.25
CA GLU A 464 78.24 -47.51 -62.62
C GLU A 464 78.98 -46.61 -63.61
N LYS A 465 78.84 -45.28 -63.48
CA LYS A 465 79.60 -44.29 -64.27
C LYS A 465 81.11 -44.32 -63.99
N LEU A 466 81.55 -44.73 -62.80
CA LEU A 466 82.96 -44.92 -62.46
C LEU A 466 83.49 -46.27 -62.97
N GLU A 467 82.74 -47.35 -62.82
CA GLU A 467 83.07 -48.66 -63.39
C GLU A 467 83.15 -48.60 -64.92
N LYS A 468 82.20 -47.93 -65.58
CA LYS A 468 82.26 -47.68 -67.01
C LYS A 468 83.51 -46.91 -67.41
N LYS A 469 83.84 -45.82 -66.72
CA LYS A 469 85.09 -45.06 -66.96
C LYS A 469 86.34 -45.91 -66.71
N ALA A 470 86.34 -46.77 -65.69
CA ALA A 470 87.45 -47.68 -65.41
C ALA A 470 87.60 -48.74 -66.51
N ASN A 471 86.50 -49.27 -67.04
CA ASN A 471 86.48 -50.20 -68.17
C ASN A 471 86.91 -49.51 -69.48
N ASP A 472 86.40 -48.31 -69.78
CA ASP A 472 86.82 -47.48 -70.91
C ASP A 472 88.33 -47.18 -70.81
N GLN A 473 88.83 -46.80 -69.63
CA GLN A 473 90.25 -46.53 -69.37
C GLN A 473 91.09 -47.82 -69.42
N SER A 474 90.56 -48.96 -69.00
CA SER A 474 91.22 -50.27 -69.14
C SER A 474 91.37 -50.67 -70.61
N HIS A 475 90.33 -50.47 -71.42
CA HIS A 475 90.38 -50.68 -72.87
C HIS A 475 91.33 -49.69 -73.57
N VAL A 476 91.39 -48.43 -73.12
CA VAL A 476 92.40 -47.46 -73.56
C VAL A 476 93.81 -47.94 -73.17
N ASN A 477 94.03 -48.40 -71.93
CA ASN A 477 95.32 -48.95 -71.51
C ASN A 477 95.71 -50.20 -72.30
N GLU A 478 94.77 -51.11 -72.59
CA GLU A 478 95.01 -52.25 -73.48
C GLU A 478 95.38 -51.81 -74.90
N SER A 479 94.69 -50.82 -75.46
CA SER A 479 94.99 -50.33 -76.82
C SER A 479 96.33 -49.59 -76.88
N LEU A 480 96.68 -48.83 -75.83
CA LEU A 480 98.01 -48.23 -75.66
C LEU A 480 99.10 -49.29 -75.43
N TRP A 481 98.82 -50.39 -74.72
CA TRP A 481 99.80 -51.47 -74.50
C TRP A 481 100.02 -52.30 -75.77
N LYS A 482 98.95 -52.61 -76.52
CA LYS A 482 99.02 -53.20 -77.86
C LYS A 482 99.75 -52.28 -78.84
N GLY A 483 99.47 -50.98 -78.79
CA GLY A 483 100.17 -49.96 -79.58
C GLY A 483 101.65 -49.81 -79.21
N ALA A 484 101.99 -49.87 -77.92
CA ALA A 484 103.37 -49.82 -77.42
C ALA A 484 104.15 -51.11 -77.76
N MET A 485 103.49 -52.28 -77.75
CA MET A 485 104.08 -53.52 -78.26
C MET A 485 104.32 -53.44 -79.78
N LEU A 486 103.35 -52.95 -80.57
CA LEU A 486 103.52 -52.76 -82.00
C LEU A 486 104.63 -51.72 -82.31
N GLN A 487 104.70 -50.63 -81.54
CA GLN A 487 105.80 -49.65 -81.62
C GLN A 487 107.13 -50.24 -81.17
N LYS A 488 107.14 -51.19 -80.22
CA LYS A 488 108.36 -51.91 -79.83
C LYS A 488 108.82 -52.87 -80.92
N GLU A 489 107.90 -53.62 -81.54
CA GLU A 489 108.20 -54.44 -82.73
C GLU A 489 108.71 -53.58 -83.88
N GLN A 490 108.10 -52.42 -84.13
CA GLN A 490 108.58 -51.42 -85.10
C GLN A 490 109.94 -50.81 -84.70
N MET A 491 110.21 -50.59 -83.42
CA MET A 491 111.51 -50.11 -82.92
C MET A 491 112.60 -51.17 -83.03
N ASP A 492 112.29 -52.44 -82.79
CA ASP A 492 113.23 -53.55 -82.90
C ASP A 492 113.42 -53.97 -84.38
N GLU A 493 112.41 -53.77 -85.24
CA GLU A 493 112.51 -53.77 -86.72
C GLU A 493 113.37 -52.61 -87.22
N LEU A 494 113.14 -51.38 -86.76
CA LEU A 494 113.93 -50.21 -87.13
C LEU A 494 115.35 -50.27 -86.55
N ARG A 495 115.58 -50.94 -85.42
CA ARG A 495 116.92 -51.27 -84.93
C ARG A 495 117.60 -52.29 -85.81
N ARG A 496 116.89 -53.30 -86.31
CA ARG A 496 117.43 -54.24 -87.30
C ARG A 496 117.86 -53.52 -88.57
N ARG A 497 116.98 -52.64 -89.09
CA ARG A 497 117.28 -51.79 -90.25
C ARG A 497 118.41 -50.81 -89.98
N LEU A 498 118.46 -50.13 -88.83
CA LEU A 498 119.59 -49.28 -88.44
C LEU A 498 120.90 -50.07 -88.25
N GLN A 499 120.83 -51.35 -87.90
CA GLN A 499 121.99 -52.25 -87.82
C GLN A 499 122.43 -52.77 -89.21
N GLU A 500 121.55 -52.69 -90.21
CA GLU A 500 121.81 -52.94 -91.64
C GLU A 500 122.31 -51.66 -92.36
N ASP A 501 121.72 -50.50 -92.02
CA ASP A 501 121.90 -49.16 -92.62
C ASP A 501 123.03 -48.31 -91.98
N ALA A 502 123.68 -48.78 -90.89
CA ALA A 502 124.80 -48.09 -90.23
C ALA A 502 126.11 -48.09 -91.06
N LYS A 503 126.02 -47.71 -92.34
CA LYS A 503 127.10 -47.69 -93.34
C LYS A 503 127.14 -46.40 -94.19
N ALA A 504 126.63 -45.27 -93.71
CA ALA A 504 126.82 -43.94 -94.29
C ALA A 504 126.71 -42.77 -93.25
N PRO A 505 127.49 -41.67 -93.34
CA PRO A 505 127.44 -40.53 -92.39
C PRO A 505 127.15 -39.12 -93.00
N SER A 506 127.09 -38.08 -92.13
CA SER A 506 127.08 -36.59 -92.36
C SER A 506 125.72 -35.92 -92.77
N GLU A 507 125.39 -34.63 -92.52
CA GLU A 507 126.08 -33.46 -91.88
C GLU A 507 125.09 -32.32 -91.39
N PRO A 508 125.46 -31.31 -90.53
CA PRO A 508 124.54 -30.24 -90.02
C PRO A 508 125.06 -28.74 -89.90
N THR A 509 124.19 -27.70 -90.00
CA THR A 509 124.42 -26.21 -89.71
C THR A 509 123.10 -25.47 -89.34
N THR A 510 122.92 -24.21 -88.82
CA THR A 510 123.72 -22.99 -88.43
C THR A 510 123.85 -21.84 -89.49
N GLY A 511 123.68 -20.51 -89.26
CA GLY A 511 123.17 -19.67 -88.14
C GLY A 511 123.56 -18.13 -88.22
N VAL A 512 122.90 -17.21 -87.46
CA VAL A 512 123.22 -15.73 -87.19
C VAL A 512 122.95 -14.72 -88.35
N GLY A 513 122.68 -13.38 -88.20
CA GLY A 513 122.29 -12.48 -87.07
C GLY A 513 122.61 -10.94 -87.24
N GLU A 514 121.89 -10.03 -86.54
CA GLU A 514 122.12 -8.55 -86.27
C GLU A 514 122.15 -7.47 -87.41
N GLY A 515 121.99 -6.16 -87.07
CA GLY A 515 122.52 -5.01 -87.89
C GLY A 515 121.67 -3.71 -88.08
N ILE A 516 121.97 -2.62 -87.33
CA ILE A 516 121.34 -1.25 -87.36
C ILE A 516 122.04 -0.27 -88.36
N ASN A 517 121.34 0.66 -89.05
CA ASN A 517 121.47 2.15 -88.90
C ASN A 517 120.66 3.08 -89.86
N GLU A 518 120.69 4.40 -89.57
CA GLU A 518 119.82 5.46 -90.08
C GLU A 518 120.25 6.14 -91.41
N LEU A 519 119.67 5.71 -92.53
CA LEU A 519 119.21 6.64 -93.59
C LEU A 519 117.85 6.15 -94.13
N ASN A 520 117.02 5.71 -93.18
CA ASN A 520 116.07 4.63 -93.38
C ASN A 520 114.63 5.17 -93.41
N PRO A 521 113.77 4.75 -94.37
CA PRO A 521 112.34 5.06 -94.34
C PRO A 521 111.68 4.77 -92.97
N GLU A 522 112.17 3.76 -92.24
CA GLU A 522 111.75 3.43 -90.87
C GLU A 522 111.69 4.64 -89.92
N VAL A 523 112.62 5.61 -89.99
CA VAL A 523 112.62 6.78 -89.09
C VAL A 523 111.52 7.79 -89.48
N MET A 524 111.21 7.90 -90.78
CA MET A 524 110.07 8.68 -91.26
C MET A 524 108.75 8.00 -90.93
N GLU A 525 108.68 6.68 -91.08
CA GLU A 525 107.54 5.88 -90.62
C GLU A 525 107.35 6.01 -89.10
N GLU A 526 108.42 5.99 -88.30
CA GLU A 526 108.35 6.15 -86.84
C GLU A 526 107.88 7.57 -86.45
N LEU A 527 108.25 8.61 -87.19
CA LEU A 527 107.68 9.96 -87.01
C LEU A 527 106.20 10.05 -87.41
N TYR A 528 105.76 9.35 -88.45
CA TYR A 528 104.34 9.25 -88.80
C TYR A 528 103.55 8.40 -87.79
N ARG A 529 104.16 7.33 -87.28
CA ARG A 529 103.66 6.46 -86.21
C ARG A 529 103.49 7.25 -84.92
N LEU A 530 104.51 7.98 -84.46
CA LEU A 530 104.46 8.82 -83.26
C LEU A 530 103.47 9.99 -83.37
N ARG A 531 103.23 10.51 -84.59
CA ARG A 531 102.14 11.48 -84.86
C ARG A 531 100.76 10.83 -84.81
N ASN A 532 100.59 9.65 -85.43
CA ASN A 532 99.35 8.87 -85.36
C ASN A 532 99.08 8.35 -83.94
N GLU A 533 100.12 8.06 -83.16
CA GLU A 533 100.05 7.67 -81.76
C GLU A 533 99.71 8.86 -80.88
N ASN A 534 100.32 10.04 -81.09
CA ASN A 534 99.85 11.28 -80.45
C ASN A 534 98.38 11.59 -80.77
N LYS A 535 97.94 11.34 -82.01
CA LYS A 535 96.53 11.48 -82.39
C LYS A 535 95.66 10.48 -81.61
N LYS A 536 95.99 9.18 -81.63
CA LYS A 536 95.30 8.13 -80.85
C LYS A 536 95.29 8.43 -79.34
N LEU A 537 96.37 8.96 -78.78
CA LEU A 537 96.47 9.32 -77.36
C LEU A 537 95.61 10.53 -77.01
N ARG A 538 95.46 11.51 -77.92
CA ARG A 538 94.48 12.61 -77.76
C ARG A 538 93.05 12.10 -77.88
N GLU A 539 92.74 11.30 -78.90
CA GLU A 539 91.43 10.66 -79.07
C GLU A 539 91.08 9.78 -77.86
N PHE A 540 92.06 9.09 -77.27
CA PHE A 540 91.90 8.27 -76.06
C PHE A 540 91.75 9.13 -74.80
N ALA A 541 92.46 10.26 -74.67
CA ALA A 541 92.30 11.19 -73.56
C ALA A 541 90.94 11.93 -73.61
N GLU A 542 90.53 12.37 -74.79
CA GLU A 542 89.22 12.97 -75.06
C GLU A 542 88.10 11.96 -74.82
N LYS A 543 88.22 10.73 -75.35
CA LYS A 543 87.29 9.65 -75.04
C LYS A 543 87.25 9.34 -73.55
N ARG A 544 88.40 9.25 -72.85
CA ARG A 544 88.44 9.02 -71.39
C ARG A 544 87.79 10.17 -70.62
N SER A 545 87.93 11.41 -71.10
CA SER A 545 87.23 12.57 -70.54
C SER A 545 85.71 12.44 -70.73
N ASN A 546 85.26 12.12 -71.95
CA ASN A 546 83.84 11.94 -72.26
C ASN A 546 83.23 10.74 -71.51
N ASP A 547 83.92 9.59 -71.45
CA ASP A 547 83.56 8.42 -70.65
C ASP A 547 83.47 8.75 -69.14
N SER A 548 84.31 9.68 -68.65
CA SER A 548 84.29 10.14 -67.26
C SER A 548 83.17 11.15 -66.99
N VAL A 549 82.88 12.06 -67.92
CA VAL A 549 81.76 13.00 -67.84
C VAL A 549 80.43 12.26 -67.93
N GLN A 550 80.32 11.27 -68.83
CA GLN A 550 79.15 10.42 -68.92
C GLN A 550 78.91 9.66 -67.61
N LYS A 551 79.95 9.01 -67.04
CA LYS A 551 79.82 8.36 -65.72
C LYS A 551 79.42 9.32 -64.59
N MET A 552 79.89 10.57 -64.62
CA MET A 552 79.46 11.59 -63.66
C MET A 552 77.99 12.00 -63.89
N ALA A 553 77.53 12.09 -65.15
CA ALA A 553 76.13 12.33 -65.46
C ALA A 553 75.23 11.15 -65.05
N ASP A 554 75.63 9.92 -65.36
CA ASP A 554 74.93 8.69 -64.98
C ASP A 554 74.77 8.60 -63.44
N THR A 555 75.87 8.82 -62.69
CA THR A 555 75.81 8.82 -61.21
C THR A 555 75.04 10.01 -60.63
N LEU A 556 75.01 11.16 -61.31
CA LEU A 556 74.18 12.30 -60.92
C LEU A 556 72.68 12.00 -61.12
N ASP A 557 72.31 11.32 -62.19
CA ASP A 557 70.92 10.95 -62.45
C ASP A 557 70.46 9.75 -61.62
N ASP A 558 71.33 8.78 -61.33
CA ASP A 558 71.06 7.73 -60.34
C ASP A 558 70.90 8.30 -58.92
N THR A 559 71.73 9.26 -58.50
CA THR A 559 71.58 9.91 -57.19
C THR A 559 70.32 10.78 -57.10
N LYS A 560 69.93 11.50 -58.17
CA LYS A 560 68.60 12.15 -58.25
C LYS A 560 67.47 11.14 -58.13
N ARG A 561 67.51 10.06 -58.93
CA ARG A 561 66.49 9.00 -58.96
C ARG A 561 66.33 8.30 -57.61
N LEU A 562 67.44 8.07 -56.92
CA LEU A 562 67.47 7.52 -55.56
C LEU A 562 66.93 8.54 -54.54
N GLY A 563 67.26 9.82 -54.68
CA GLY A 563 66.70 10.90 -53.87
C GLY A 563 65.17 11.04 -54.02
N ASP A 564 64.65 11.00 -55.24
CA ASP A 564 63.21 11.01 -55.51
C ASP A 564 62.51 9.73 -55.04
N LYS A 565 63.20 8.57 -55.08
CA LYS A 565 62.71 7.34 -54.46
C LYS A 565 62.57 7.51 -52.95
N TYR A 566 63.63 7.92 -52.25
CA TYR A 566 63.59 8.15 -50.80
C TYR A 566 62.57 9.22 -50.40
N LYS A 567 62.40 10.28 -51.21
CA LYS A 567 61.38 11.31 -51.00
C LYS A 567 59.96 10.76 -51.12
N LYS A 568 59.68 9.88 -52.10
CA LYS A 568 58.40 9.18 -52.24
C LYS A 568 58.15 8.18 -51.10
N GLU A 569 59.18 7.46 -50.68
CA GLU A 569 59.11 6.53 -49.54
C GLU A 569 58.86 7.27 -48.23
N TYR A 570 59.57 8.37 -47.97
CA TYR A 570 59.36 9.25 -46.80
C TYR A 570 57.95 9.84 -46.75
N LEU A 571 57.43 10.36 -47.87
CA LEU A 571 56.05 10.85 -47.92
C LEU A 571 55.05 9.72 -47.69
N SER A 572 55.28 8.54 -48.28
CA SER A 572 54.44 7.36 -48.05
C SER A 572 54.45 6.90 -46.58
N THR A 573 55.59 6.96 -45.89
CA THR A 573 55.67 6.62 -44.45
C THR A 573 55.03 7.71 -43.58
N LYS A 574 55.16 8.99 -43.93
CA LYS A 574 54.45 10.09 -43.27
C LYS A 574 52.93 9.94 -43.40
N ASP A 575 52.41 9.71 -44.60
CA ASP A 575 50.97 9.52 -44.84
C ASP A 575 50.43 8.29 -44.09
N LYS A 576 51.23 7.22 -43.94
CA LYS A 576 50.89 6.04 -43.14
C LYS A 576 50.89 6.37 -41.64
N LEU A 577 51.86 7.15 -41.16
CA LEU A 577 51.96 7.56 -39.75
C LEU A 577 50.81 8.51 -39.36
N GLU A 578 50.46 9.47 -40.20
CA GLU A 578 49.32 10.37 -39.97
C GLU A 578 48.00 9.59 -39.92
N LYS A 579 47.81 8.60 -40.81
CA LYS A 579 46.67 7.67 -40.74
C LYS A 579 46.69 6.82 -39.47
N ALA A 580 47.85 6.30 -39.06
CA ALA A 580 47.99 5.52 -37.83
C ALA A 580 47.63 6.33 -36.58
N LEU A 581 48.13 7.58 -36.48
CA LEU A 581 47.79 8.53 -35.43
C LEU A 581 46.29 8.87 -35.43
N GLN A 582 45.68 9.07 -36.60
CA GLN A 582 44.24 9.29 -36.73
C GLN A 582 43.42 8.07 -36.27
N THR A 583 43.86 6.85 -36.58
CA THR A 583 43.20 5.63 -36.09
C THR A 583 43.40 5.40 -34.59
N LEU A 584 44.56 5.79 -34.04
CA LEU A 584 44.83 5.73 -32.59
C LEU A 584 43.91 6.68 -31.84
N PHE A 585 43.82 7.95 -32.27
CA PHE A 585 42.92 8.94 -31.67
C PHE A 585 41.45 8.48 -31.71
N GLN A 586 40.99 7.89 -32.83
CA GLN A 586 39.66 7.29 -32.91
C GLN A 586 39.49 6.06 -32.00
N SER A 587 40.56 5.33 -31.70
CA SER A 587 40.53 4.21 -30.75
C SER A 587 40.38 4.73 -29.32
N GLU A 588 41.19 5.70 -28.91
CA GLU A 588 41.07 6.34 -27.60
C GLU A 588 39.71 7.03 -27.39
N GLU A 589 39.13 7.63 -28.43
CA GLU A 589 37.80 8.24 -28.33
C GLU A 589 36.68 7.20 -28.17
N ARG A 590 36.83 6.00 -28.77
CA ARG A 590 35.93 4.86 -28.52
C ARG A 590 36.15 4.28 -27.13
N GLU A 591 37.39 4.15 -26.69
CA GLU A 591 37.75 3.65 -25.36
C GLU A 591 37.20 4.57 -24.25
N ARG A 592 37.33 5.90 -24.40
CA ARG A 592 36.74 6.88 -23.48
C ARG A 592 35.20 6.81 -23.44
N LYS A 593 34.54 6.47 -24.55
CA LYS A 593 33.07 6.25 -24.59
C LYS A 593 32.68 4.94 -23.91
N LEU A 594 33.36 3.84 -24.24
CA LEU A 594 33.14 2.54 -23.61
C LEU A 594 33.42 2.56 -22.10
N ALA A 595 34.42 3.33 -21.65
CA ALA A 595 34.69 3.53 -20.23
C ALA A 595 33.57 4.33 -19.52
N ALA A 596 32.99 5.33 -20.17
CA ALA A 596 31.84 6.06 -19.65
C ALA A 596 30.56 5.19 -19.63
N GLU A 597 30.32 4.41 -20.69
CA GLU A 597 29.22 3.43 -20.75
C GLU A 597 29.37 2.35 -19.66
N LEU A 598 30.57 1.81 -19.45
CA LEU A 598 30.85 0.83 -18.41
C LEU A 598 30.72 1.41 -17.00
N ASN A 599 31.08 2.68 -16.79
CA ASN A 599 30.84 3.38 -15.53
C ASN A 599 29.33 3.60 -15.27
N ASN A 600 28.56 3.98 -16.29
CA ASN A 600 27.10 4.10 -16.18
C ASN A 600 26.45 2.75 -15.84
N VAL A 601 26.84 1.67 -16.53
CA VAL A 601 26.36 0.30 -16.23
C VAL A 601 26.77 -0.14 -14.83
N SER A 602 27.94 0.26 -14.34
CA SER A 602 28.37 0.00 -12.95
C SER A 602 27.49 0.74 -11.92
N MET A 603 27.04 1.96 -12.24
CA MET A 603 26.06 2.68 -11.41
C MET A 603 24.67 2.04 -11.46
N GLU A 604 24.17 1.69 -12.65
CA GLU A 604 22.89 0.97 -12.79
C GLU A 604 22.89 -0.38 -12.04
N LEU A 605 24.03 -1.09 -12.04
CA LEU A 605 24.20 -2.34 -11.30
C LEU A 605 24.19 -2.10 -9.78
N ALA A 606 24.84 -1.03 -9.29
CA ALA A 606 24.79 -0.64 -7.88
C ALA A 606 23.37 -0.25 -7.43
N ASP A 607 22.63 0.52 -8.23
CA ASP A 607 21.24 0.89 -7.96
C ASP A 607 20.31 -0.34 -7.95
N LEU A 608 20.49 -1.27 -8.91
CA LEU A 608 19.78 -2.55 -8.92
C LEU A 608 20.13 -3.44 -7.71
N GLN A 609 21.36 -3.38 -7.22
CA GLN A 609 21.79 -4.12 -6.04
C GLN A 609 21.25 -3.50 -4.73
N HIS A 610 21.09 -2.17 -4.66
CA HIS A 610 20.36 -1.49 -3.58
C HIS A 610 18.87 -1.87 -3.59
N ALA A 611 18.21 -1.77 -4.75
CA ALA A 611 16.81 -2.16 -4.92
C ALA A 611 16.57 -3.64 -4.63
N LYS A 612 17.56 -4.52 -4.87
CA LYS A 612 17.51 -5.92 -4.42
C LYS A 612 17.54 -6.01 -2.89
N SER A 613 18.41 -5.26 -2.20
CA SER A 613 18.48 -5.26 -0.74
C SER A 613 17.16 -4.82 -0.09
N GLU A 614 16.53 -3.76 -0.62
CA GLU A 614 15.20 -3.31 -0.17
C GLU A 614 14.12 -4.40 -0.33
N VAL A 615 14.17 -5.16 -1.44
CA VAL A 615 13.24 -6.28 -1.69
C VAL A 615 13.54 -7.46 -0.75
N ASP A 616 14.81 -7.79 -0.52
CA ASP A 616 15.20 -8.88 0.40
C ASP A 616 14.80 -8.55 1.86
N GLU A 617 14.97 -7.30 2.31
CA GLU A 617 14.47 -6.80 3.61
C GLU A 617 12.94 -6.81 3.70
N HIS A 618 12.24 -6.45 2.62
CA HIS A 618 10.79 -6.54 2.57
C HIS A 618 10.30 -7.99 2.63
N CYS A 619 11.00 -8.92 1.97
CA CYS A 619 10.73 -10.35 2.05
C CYS A 619 10.90 -10.87 3.49
N GLN A 620 12.02 -10.56 4.16
CA GLN A 620 12.21 -10.92 5.58
C GLN A 620 11.11 -10.33 6.48
N THR A 621 10.69 -9.09 6.22
CA THR A 621 9.59 -8.45 6.95
C THR A 621 8.24 -9.16 6.74
N VAL A 622 8.00 -9.69 5.53
CA VAL A 622 6.81 -10.49 5.21
C VAL A 622 6.90 -11.89 5.84
N GLU A 623 8.07 -12.53 5.85
CA GLU A 623 8.30 -13.82 6.52
C GLU A 623 8.11 -13.74 8.03
N GLN A 624 8.59 -12.67 8.68
CA GLN A 624 8.34 -12.42 10.10
C GLN A 624 6.83 -12.24 10.39
N LYS A 625 6.10 -11.53 9.53
CA LYS A 625 4.63 -11.37 9.66
C LYS A 625 3.88 -12.67 9.39
N LEU A 626 4.35 -13.50 8.45
CA LEU A 626 3.81 -14.84 8.17
C LEU A 626 4.02 -15.77 9.36
N SER A 627 5.21 -15.75 9.97
CA SER A 627 5.53 -16.51 11.18
C SER A 627 4.66 -16.08 12.37
N ALA A 628 4.53 -14.77 12.61
CA ALA A 628 3.68 -14.23 13.67
C ALA A 628 2.18 -14.57 13.47
N THR A 629 1.68 -14.56 12.24
CA THR A 629 0.29 -14.96 11.95
C THR A 629 0.08 -16.47 12.03
N ALA A 630 1.05 -17.29 11.63
CA ALA A 630 1.02 -18.74 11.83
C ALA A 630 1.04 -19.12 13.32
N GLN A 631 1.83 -18.41 14.14
CA GLN A 631 1.84 -18.61 15.59
C GLN A 631 0.52 -18.17 16.24
N SER A 632 -0.04 -17.02 15.83
CA SER A 632 -1.36 -16.56 16.28
C SER A 632 -2.50 -17.52 15.90
N LEU A 633 -2.42 -18.13 14.70
CA LEU A 633 -3.35 -19.18 14.28
C LEU A 633 -3.23 -20.42 15.18
N ASN A 634 -2.03 -20.93 15.40
CA ASN A 634 -1.76 -22.08 16.29
C ASN A 634 -2.27 -21.82 17.73
N ASP A 635 -2.08 -20.61 18.27
CA ASP A 635 -2.61 -20.24 19.58
C ASP A 635 -4.14 -20.07 19.59
N SER A 636 -4.77 -19.76 18.45
CA SER A 636 -6.24 -19.79 18.28
C SER A 636 -6.75 -21.24 18.17
N GLU A 637 -6.03 -22.13 17.49
CA GLU A 637 -6.34 -23.56 17.40
C GLU A 637 -6.26 -24.25 18.78
N LYS A 638 -5.25 -23.92 19.59
CA LYS A 638 -5.17 -24.35 21.01
C LYS A 638 -6.40 -23.91 21.79
N ARG A 639 -6.74 -22.61 21.78
CA ARG A 639 -7.93 -22.08 22.48
C ARG A 639 -9.22 -22.75 22.00
N ASN A 640 -9.35 -23.04 20.70
CA ASN A 640 -10.49 -23.78 20.15
C ASN A 640 -10.51 -25.26 20.61
N ALA A 641 -9.36 -25.90 20.80
CA ALA A 641 -9.27 -27.24 21.38
C ALA A 641 -9.60 -27.23 22.89
N ASP A 642 -9.19 -26.19 23.62
CA ASP A 642 -9.49 -25.99 25.04
C ASP A 642 -10.99 -25.77 25.25
N LEU A 643 -11.59 -24.83 24.52
CA LEU A 643 -13.04 -24.57 24.53
C LEU A 643 -13.87 -25.79 24.11
N ARG A 644 -13.36 -26.68 23.25
CA ARG A 644 -14.01 -27.96 22.93
C ARG A 644 -14.03 -28.90 24.13
N ARG A 645 -12.91 -29.03 24.86
CA ARG A 645 -12.85 -29.83 26.09
C ARG A 645 -13.76 -29.27 27.17
N ASP A 646 -13.84 -27.94 27.31
CA ASP A 646 -14.80 -27.30 28.23
C ASP A 646 -16.25 -27.63 27.83
N VAL A 647 -16.60 -27.48 26.55
CA VAL A 647 -17.95 -27.81 26.04
C VAL A 647 -18.29 -29.28 26.27
N ASP A 648 -17.34 -30.21 26.06
CA ASP A 648 -17.58 -31.63 26.27
C ASP A 648 -17.67 -31.99 27.77
N HIS A 649 -16.90 -31.33 28.65
CA HIS A 649 -17.08 -31.42 30.10
C HIS A 649 -18.44 -30.88 30.57
N TRP A 650 -18.92 -29.77 30.00
CA TRP A 650 -20.26 -29.25 30.30
C TRP A 650 -21.38 -30.17 29.78
N LYS A 651 -21.19 -30.89 28.66
CA LYS A 651 -22.11 -31.96 28.22
C LYS A 651 -22.11 -33.13 29.20
N GLU A 652 -20.95 -33.61 29.62
CA GLU A 652 -20.85 -34.70 30.61
C GLU A 652 -21.55 -34.32 31.94
N LYS A 653 -21.36 -33.07 32.38
CA LYS A 653 -22.03 -32.50 33.55
C LYS A 653 -23.53 -32.30 33.35
N TYR A 654 -23.99 -31.99 32.13
CA TYR A 654 -25.41 -31.95 31.79
C TYR A 654 -26.01 -33.37 31.83
N ASN A 655 -25.41 -34.33 31.11
CA ASN A 655 -25.87 -35.71 31.03
C ASN A 655 -25.94 -36.39 32.41
N THR A 656 -25.00 -36.10 33.31
CA THR A 656 -25.03 -36.62 34.69
C THR A 656 -26.12 -35.97 35.56
N MET A 657 -26.42 -34.68 35.37
CA MET A 657 -27.58 -34.04 36.00
C MET A 657 -28.91 -34.53 35.42
N GLU A 658 -28.98 -34.80 34.11
CA GLU A 658 -30.15 -35.39 33.44
C GLU A 658 -30.39 -36.84 33.90
N ALA A 659 -29.33 -37.64 34.02
CA ALA A 659 -29.40 -38.99 34.60
C ALA A 659 -29.91 -38.96 36.06
N ALA A 660 -29.37 -38.05 36.90
CA ALA A 660 -29.83 -37.89 38.28
C ALA A 660 -31.27 -37.33 38.38
N ALA A 661 -31.73 -36.55 37.40
CA ALA A 661 -33.12 -36.11 37.30
C ALA A 661 -34.04 -37.27 36.87
N SER A 662 -33.57 -38.12 35.95
CA SER A 662 -34.27 -39.35 35.53
C SER A 662 -34.40 -40.35 36.69
N GLU A 663 -33.33 -40.59 37.45
CA GLU A 663 -33.32 -41.44 38.65
C GLU A 663 -34.26 -40.91 39.74
N ARG A 664 -34.33 -39.59 39.93
CA ARG A 664 -35.33 -38.98 40.84
C ARG A 664 -36.74 -39.16 40.31
N SER A 665 -36.95 -39.07 38.99
CA SER A 665 -38.25 -39.32 38.35
C SER A 665 -38.69 -40.77 38.50
N THR A 666 -37.81 -41.75 38.28
CA THR A 666 -38.10 -43.17 38.55
C THR A 666 -38.39 -43.39 40.02
N ARG A 667 -37.61 -42.82 40.95
CA ARG A 667 -37.88 -42.98 42.39
C ARG A 667 -39.19 -42.31 42.84
N ILE A 668 -39.61 -41.21 42.22
CA ILE A 668 -40.95 -40.62 42.44
C ILE A 668 -42.05 -41.54 41.93
N ASN A 669 -41.87 -42.15 40.76
CA ASN A 669 -42.83 -43.13 40.22
C ASN A 669 -42.89 -44.41 41.06
N GLU A 670 -41.75 -44.91 41.54
CA GLU A 670 -41.67 -46.02 42.51
C GLU A 670 -42.44 -45.68 43.79
N LEU A 671 -42.17 -44.53 44.42
CA LEU A 671 -42.89 -44.06 45.60
C LEU A 671 -44.40 -43.90 45.34
N ALA A 672 -44.80 -43.45 44.14
CA ALA A 672 -46.21 -43.39 43.76
C ALA A 672 -46.84 -44.79 43.62
N THR A 673 -46.10 -45.79 43.11
CA THR A 673 -46.56 -47.18 43.09
C THR A 673 -46.55 -47.85 44.47
N GLU A 674 -45.59 -47.53 45.34
CA GLU A 674 -45.56 -47.94 46.75
C GLU A 674 -46.79 -47.36 47.48
N MET A 675 -47.11 -46.07 47.28
CA MET A 675 -48.34 -45.47 47.82
C MET A 675 -49.62 -46.10 47.25
N ALA A 676 -49.67 -46.38 45.95
CA ALA A 676 -50.83 -47.04 45.33
C ALA A 676 -51.00 -48.49 45.83
N GLN A 677 -49.90 -49.21 46.06
CA GLN A 677 -49.91 -50.53 46.69
C GLN A 677 -50.40 -50.44 48.13
N VAL A 678 -49.87 -49.52 48.94
CA VAL A 678 -50.32 -49.30 50.33
C VAL A 678 -51.79 -48.88 50.39
N MET A 679 -52.29 -48.07 49.44
CA MET A 679 -53.72 -47.78 49.32
C MET A 679 -54.54 -49.01 48.94
N SER A 680 -54.05 -49.85 48.02
CA SER A 680 -54.71 -51.12 47.66
C SER A 680 -54.69 -52.12 48.81
N GLU A 681 -53.63 -52.17 49.61
CA GLU A 681 -53.49 -53.00 50.80
C GLU A 681 -54.32 -52.47 51.97
N LEU A 682 -54.49 -51.15 52.12
CA LEU A 682 -55.43 -50.54 53.06
C LEU A 682 -56.88 -50.81 52.65
N ALA A 683 -57.20 -50.76 51.35
CA ALA A 683 -58.52 -51.12 50.83
C ALA A 683 -58.81 -52.62 50.99
N ARG A 684 -57.83 -53.50 50.73
CA ARG A 684 -57.91 -54.94 51.02
C ARG A 684 -58.05 -55.17 52.52
N SER A 685 -57.27 -54.48 53.36
CA SER A 685 -57.31 -54.57 54.82
C SER A 685 -58.69 -54.19 55.34
N SER A 686 -59.23 -53.05 54.92
CA SER A 686 -60.60 -52.60 55.22
C SER A 686 -61.65 -53.64 54.79
N LYS A 687 -61.53 -54.17 53.57
CA LYS A 687 -62.39 -55.25 53.07
C LYS A 687 -62.26 -56.52 53.92
N THR A 688 -61.05 -56.94 54.28
CA THR A 688 -60.82 -58.09 55.16
C THR A 688 -61.24 -57.82 56.61
N VAL A 689 -61.30 -56.58 57.08
CA VAL A 689 -61.90 -56.26 58.39
C VAL A 689 -63.42 -56.43 58.34
N SER A 690 -64.07 -56.03 57.25
CA SER A 690 -65.49 -56.34 57.03
C SER A 690 -65.74 -57.85 56.86
N GLU A 691 -64.93 -58.53 56.04
CA GLU A 691 -65.03 -59.98 55.83
C GLU A 691 -64.63 -60.77 57.08
N LEU A 692 -63.77 -60.26 57.97
CA LEU A 692 -63.48 -60.88 59.26
C LEU A 692 -64.55 -60.57 60.31
N GLN A 693 -65.28 -59.45 60.21
CA GLN A 693 -66.49 -59.24 61.02
C GLN A 693 -67.59 -60.22 60.61
N GLU A 694 -67.73 -60.51 59.31
CA GLU A 694 -68.67 -61.52 58.78
C GLU A 694 -68.19 -62.96 59.04
N LEU A 695 -66.89 -63.24 58.88
CA LEU A 695 -66.30 -64.56 59.14
C LEU A 695 -66.09 -64.86 60.62
N LEU A 696 -66.07 -63.87 61.53
CA LEU A 696 -66.14 -64.14 62.97
C LEU A 696 -67.48 -64.84 63.28
N ALA A 697 -68.59 -64.27 62.80
CA ALA A 697 -69.92 -64.86 62.94
C ALA A 697 -70.08 -66.24 62.26
N ILE A 698 -69.32 -66.53 61.18
CA ILE A 698 -69.38 -67.83 60.46
C ILE A 698 -68.35 -68.85 60.99
N SER A 699 -67.24 -68.42 61.61
CA SER A 699 -66.22 -69.32 62.16
C SER A 699 -66.58 -69.84 63.56
N GLU A 700 -67.37 -69.08 64.33
CA GLU A 700 -68.10 -69.58 65.50
C GLU A 700 -69.01 -70.77 65.15
N GLU A 701 -69.57 -70.81 63.93
CA GLU A 701 -70.39 -71.92 63.44
C GLU A 701 -69.54 -73.12 62.95
N LYS A 702 -68.43 -72.85 62.23
CA LYS A 702 -67.67 -73.87 61.46
C LYS A 702 -66.49 -74.54 62.15
N LEU A 703 -66.02 -74.05 63.32
CA LEU A 703 -65.00 -74.76 64.12
C LEU A 703 -65.42 -76.18 64.55
N SER A 704 -66.72 -76.50 64.43
CA SER A 704 -67.32 -77.82 64.66
C SER A 704 -67.00 -78.89 63.60
N GLY A 705 -66.62 -78.51 62.36
CA GLY A 705 -66.70 -79.41 61.20
C GLY A 705 -65.38 -80.02 60.70
N LEU A 706 -64.30 -79.25 60.64
CA LEU A 706 -63.16 -79.57 59.74
C LEU A 706 -62.06 -80.49 60.31
N HIS A 707 -62.20 -81.02 61.51
CA HIS A 707 -61.23 -81.96 62.10
C HIS A 707 -61.34 -83.41 61.56
N ARG A 708 -61.98 -83.63 60.40
CA ARG A 708 -62.29 -84.97 59.84
C ARG A 708 -61.79 -85.24 58.42
N ALA A 709 -61.28 -84.24 57.70
CA ALA A 709 -60.94 -84.37 56.27
C ALA A 709 -59.45 -84.64 55.98
N ASN A 710 -58.59 -84.63 56.99
CA ASN A 710 -57.13 -84.56 56.82
C ASN A 710 -56.43 -85.95 56.81
N VAL A 711 -57.10 -86.97 56.27
CA VAL A 711 -56.66 -88.39 56.33
C VAL A 711 -56.56 -89.04 54.94
N ASP A 712 -57.41 -88.67 53.97
CA ASP A 712 -57.59 -89.43 52.72
C ASP A 712 -56.58 -89.08 51.60
N LEU A 713 -55.63 -88.16 51.83
CA LEU A 713 -54.71 -87.67 50.78
C LEU A 713 -53.41 -88.48 50.62
N GLU A 714 -53.03 -89.33 51.59
CA GLU A 714 -51.73 -90.03 51.57
C GLU A 714 -51.71 -91.26 50.63
N SER A 715 -52.86 -91.70 50.11
CA SER A 715 -53.04 -93.00 49.42
C SER A 715 -52.70 -93.01 47.91
N GLN A 716 -52.41 -91.87 47.28
CA GLN A 716 -52.34 -91.77 45.80
C GLN A 716 -50.92 -91.81 45.19
N LEU A 717 -49.87 -92.09 45.97
CA LEU A 717 -48.47 -91.90 45.54
C LEU A 717 -47.77 -93.14 44.95
N GLU A 718 -48.38 -94.34 45.01
CA GLU A 718 -47.65 -95.61 44.81
C GLU A 718 -47.67 -96.18 43.37
N ASP A 719 -48.67 -95.84 42.54
CA ASP A 719 -48.90 -96.50 41.23
C ASP A 719 -47.87 -96.14 40.12
N VAL A 720 -47.05 -95.10 40.32
CA VAL A 720 -46.08 -94.64 39.31
C VAL A 720 -44.88 -95.59 39.17
N GLY A 721 -44.54 -96.36 40.21
CA GLY A 721 -43.26 -97.08 40.30
C GLY A 721 -43.07 -98.25 39.33
N GLN A 722 -44.12 -98.79 38.72
CA GLN A 722 -44.04 -100.10 38.05
C GLN A 722 -43.67 -100.09 36.55
N LYS A 723 -43.76 -98.94 35.86
CA LYS A 723 -43.63 -98.88 34.39
C LYS A 723 -42.20 -98.83 33.83
N LEU A 724 -41.18 -98.65 34.68
CA LEU A 724 -39.80 -98.41 34.23
C LEU A 724 -39.06 -99.69 33.73
N LYS A 725 -39.36 -100.86 34.31
CA LYS A 725 -38.51 -102.07 34.21
C LYS A 725 -38.59 -102.86 32.90
N GLN A 726 -39.41 -102.45 31.94
CA GLN A 726 -39.57 -103.18 30.67
C GLN A 726 -38.55 -102.74 29.59
N SER A 727 -37.97 -101.54 29.70
CA SER A 727 -37.13 -100.96 28.63
C SER A 727 -35.70 -101.51 28.55
N GLU A 728 -35.19 -102.19 29.58
CA GLU A 728 -33.76 -102.54 29.68
C GLU A 728 -33.37 -103.81 28.93
N LYS A 729 -34.33 -104.69 28.57
CA LYS A 729 -34.01 -106.01 27.99
C LYS A 729 -33.64 -105.97 26.50
N ASP A 730 -34.22 -105.07 25.73
CA ASP A 730 -34.06 -105.10 24.26
C ASP A 730 -32.70 -104.56 23.79
N HIS A 731 -32.01 -103.78 24.63
CA HIS A 731 -30.70 -103.19 24.30
C HIS A 731 -29.56 -104.23 24.27
N GLN A 732 -29.65 -105.30 25.07
CA GLN A 732 -28.53 -106.21 25.31
C GLN A 732 -28.21 -107.14 24.12
N VAL A 733 -29.18 -107.39 23.23
CA VAL A 733 -29.01 -108.31 22.09
C VAL A 733 -28.14 -107.68 20.98
N ALA A 734 -28.36 -106.40 20.68
CA ALA A 734 -27.73 -105.69 19.55
C ALA A 734 -26.20 -105.56 19.68
N MET A 735 -25.66 -105.51 20.91
CA MET A 735 -24.22 -105.42 21.17
C MET A 735 -23.42 -106.61 20.60
N THR A 736 -24.01 -107.80 20.51
CA THR A 736 -23.26 -109.05 20.28
C THR A 736 -22.87 -109.29 18.81
N GLN A 737 -23.61 -108.73 17.85
CA GLN A 737 -23.24 -108.82 16.42
C GLN A 737 -22.20 -107.79 15.99
N ALA A 738 -22.05 -106.69 16.74
CA ALA A 738 -21.21 -105.55 16.37
C ALA A 738 -19.71 -105.71 16.66
N SER A 739 -19.29 -106.83 17.26
CA SER A 739 -17.89 -107.17 17.52
C SER A 739 -17.27 -107.99 16.37
N SER A 740 -17.98 -109.01 15.87
CA SER A 740 -17.50 -109.97 14.87
C SER A 740 -16.95 -109.29 13.61
N LEU A 741 -17.67 -108.30 13.08
CA LEU A 741 -17.30 -107.62 11.82
C LEU A 741 -16.09 -106.68 11.95
N ARG A 742 -15.65 -106.34 13.17
CA ARG A 742 -14.48 -105.46 13.36
C ARG A 742 -13.16 -106.22 13.16
N SER A 743 -13.11 -107.46 13.66
CA SER A 743 -11.93 -108.32 13.59
C SER A 743 -11.49 -108.65 12.16
N GLU A 744 -12.42 -108.65 11.20
CA GLU A 744 -12.13 -109.02 9.80
C GLU A 744 -11.64 -107.82 8.97
N ILE A 745 -12.09 -106.60 9.31
CA ILE A 745 -11.62 -105.35 8.70
C ILE A 745 -10.16 -105.06 9.12
N GLU A 746 -9.80 -105.35 10.37
CA GLU A 746 -8.47 -105.03 10.92
C GLU A 746 -7.34 -105.82 10.22
N ASN A 747 -7.55 -107.11 9.98
CA ASN A 747 -6.61 -107.96 9.23
C ASN A 747 -6.33 -107.45 7.80
N LEU A 748 -7.38 -107.00 7.09
CA LEU A 748 -7.26 -106.50 5.71
C LEU A 748 -6.56 -105.13 5.63
N LEU A 749 -6.54 -104.35 6.71
CA LEU A 749 -5.80 -103.10 6.79
C LEU A 749 -4.29 -103.33 7.00
N GLU A 750 -3.91 -104.34 7.79
CA GLU A 750 -2.50 -104.66 8.05
C GLU A 750 -1.77 -105.18 6.79
N GLU A 751 -2.40 -106.05 6.01
CA GLU A 751 -1.81 -106.57 4.76
C GLU A 751 -1.56 -105.43 3.74
N ASN A 752 -2.52 -104.49 3.63
CA ASN A 752 -2.41 -103.31 2.78
C ASN A 752 -1.28 -102.36 3.23
N ALA A 753 -1.13 -102.17 4.55
CA ALA A 753 -0.07 -101.36 5.13
C ALA A 753 1.34 -101.93 4.83
N ASN A 754 1.47 -103.26 4.79
CA ASN A 754 2.76 -103.92 4.51
C ASN A 754 3.15 -103.86 3.03
N GLN A 755 2.19 -103.99 2.09
CA GLN A 755 2.47 -103.78 0.66
C GLN A 755 2.94 -102.34 0.38
N LYS A 756 2.35 -101.35 1.06
CA LYS A 756 2.72 -99.93 0.90
C LYS A 756 4.17 -99.64 1.28
N LYS A 757 4.66 -100.19 2.40
CA LYS A 757 6.06 -100.01 2.87
C LYS A 757 7.08 -100.41 1.79
N SER A 758 6.89 -101.59 1.17
CA SER A 758 7.80 -102.11 0.15
C SER A 758 7.90 -101.21 -1.10
N ILE A 759 6.80 -100.58 -1.50
CA ILE A 759 6.78 -99.63 -2.62
C ILE A 759 7.57 -98.35 -2.27
N ASP A 760 7.43 -97.85 -1.05
CA ASP A 760 8.10 -96.62 -0.60
C ASP A 760 9.61 -96.83 -0.33
N GLU A 761 10.02 -98.02 0.10
CA GLU A 761 11.44 -98.43 0.17
C GLU A 761 12.11 -98.45 -1.21
N LEU A 762 11.46 -99.03 -2.23
CA LEU A 762 11.97 -99.04 -3.61
C LEU A 762 12.03 -97.63 -4.22
N ARG A 763 11.10 -96.74 -3.86
CA ARG A 763 11.17 -95.31 -4.23
C ARG A 763 12.37 -94.62 -3.60
N LYS A 764 12.62 -94.84 -2.30
CA LYS A 764 13.75 -94.24 -1.58
C LYS A 764 15.09 -94.64 -2.19
N ALA A 765 15.30 -95.94 -2.42
CA ALA A 765 16.54 -96.45 -3.02
C ALA A 765 16.79 -95.87 -4.42
N ARG A 766 15.72 -95.62 -5.21
CA ARG A 766 15.85 -94.96 -6.52
C ARG A 766 16.22 -93.48 -6.41
N GLN A 767 15.66 -92.77 -5.43
CA GLN A 767 15.96 -91.36 -5.18
C GLN A 767 17.41 -91.15 -4.74
N GLU A 768 17.92 -92.00 -3.84
CA GLU A 768 19.30 -91.94 -3.34
C GLU A 768 20.33 -92.06 -4.49
N VAL A 769 20.06 -92.90 -5.49
CA VAL A 769 20.90 -93.03 -6.69
C VAL A 769 20.85 -91.79 -7.59
N THR A 770 19.69 -91.14 -7.76
CA THR A 770 19.62 -89.87 -8.50
C THR A 770 20.31 -88.73 -7.77
N ASP A 771 20.20 -88.68 -6.45
CA ASP A 771 20.79 -87.62 -5.63
C ASP A 771 22.32 -87.72 -5.59
N GLU A 772 22.89 -88.93 -5.64
CA GLU A 772 24.32 -89.16 -5.79
C GLU A 772 24.84 -88.74 -7.17
N ALA A 773 24.09 -89.06 -8.24
CA ALA A 773 24.43 -88.64 -9.60
C ALA A 773 24.38 -87.11 -9.77
N HIS A 774 23.42 -86.43 -9.14
CA HIS A 774 23.35 -84.96 -9.12
C HIS A 774 24.52 -84.35 -8.35
N ARG A 775 24.83 -84.84 -7.14
CA ARG A 775 25.98 -84.37 -6.34
C ARG A 775 27.32 -84.55 -7.07
N ALA A 776 27.50 -85.65 -7.80
CA ALA A 776 28.69 -85.86 -8.62
C ALA A 776 28.81 -84.84 -9.77
N LEU A 777 27.70 -84.53 -10.46
CA LEU A 777 27.68 -83.52 -11.52
C LEU A 777 27.94 -82.11 -10.97
N GLU A 778 27.30 -81.74 -9.86
CA GLU A 778 27.51 -80.44 -9.21
C GLU A 778 28.96 -80.27 -8.75
N ALA A 779 29.59 -81.28 -8.13
CA ALA A 779 31.01 -81.23 -7.77
C ALA A 779 31.93 -81.01 -8.99
N THR A 780 31.67 -81.65 -10.14
CA THR A 780 32.45 -81.37 -11.36
C THR A 780 32.22 -79.96 -11.92
N ARG A 781 31.00 -79.43 -11.77
CA ARG A 781 30.64 -78.07 -12.19
C ARG A 781 31.33 -77.02 -11.31
N GLU A 782 31.28 -77.18 -9.99
CA GLU A 782 31.96 -76.29 -9.03
C GLU A 782 33.46 -76.20 -9.29
N VAL A 783 34.13 -77.33 -9.58
CA VAL A 783 35.57 -77.35 -9.91
C VAL A 783 35.87 -76.57 -11.20
N LEU A 784 35.01 -76.67 -12.22
CA LEU A 784 35.17 -75.93 -13.47
C LEU A 784 34.85 -74.43 -13.32
N GLU A 785 33.79 -74.07 -12.59
CA GLU A 785 33.44 -72.68 -12.30
C GLU A 785 34.49 -72.02 -11.40
N ALA A 786 35.01 -72.71 -10.38
CA ALA A 786 36.11 -72.22 -9.54
C ALA A 786 37.40 -71.99 -10.34
N LYS A 787 37.72 -72.88 -11.28
CA LYS A 787 38.88 -72.69 -12.17
C LYS A 787 38.66 -71.48 -13.09
N ALA A 788 37.54 -71.42 -13.81
CA ALA A 788 37.24 -70.31 -14.71
C ALA A 788 37.21 -68.96 -13.97
N LYS A 789 36.65 -68.93 -12.76
CA LYS A 789 36.66 -67.75 -11.89
C LYS A 789 38.07 -67.36 -11.47
N LYS A 790 38.93 -68.31 -11.09
CA LYS A 790 40.34 -68.02 -10.78
C LYS A 790 41.08 -67.45 -12.00
N ASP A 791 40.92 -68.06 -13.18
CA ASP A 791 41.58 -67.62 -14.40
C ASP A 791 41.10 -66.19 -14.79
N ILE A 792 39.81 -65.87 -14.58
CA ILE A 792 39.27 -64.50 -14.70
C ILE A 792 39.84 -63.56 -13.63
N ASP A 793 39.88 -63.95 -12.36
CA ASP A 793 40.40 -63.13 -11.26
C ASP A 793 41.89 -62.79 -11.48
N ASP A 794 42.69 -63.72 -12.00
CA ASP A 794 44.12 -63.51 -12.27
C ASP A 794 44.36 -62.68 -13.54
N LEU A 795 43.49 -62.78 -14.56
CA LEU A 795 43.45 -61.85 -15.70
C LEU A 795 43.02 -60.43 -15.27
N GLN A 796 42.01 -60.32 -14.40
CA GLN A 796 41.58 -59.02 -13.86
C GLN A 796 42.68 -58.39 -12.98
N LYS A 797 43.36 -59.17 -12.12
CA LYS A 797 44.50 -58.67 -11.34
C LYS A 797 45.62 -58.15 -12.23
N THR A 798 46.00 -58.88 -13.29
CA THR A 798 47.07 -58.47 -14.20
C THR A 798 46.69 -57.25 -15.04
N MET A 799 45.47 -57.21 -15.60
CA MET A 799 44.96 -56.04 -16.32
C MET A 799 44.86 -54.81 -15.39
N ASN A 800 44.29 -54.96 -14.20
CA ASN A 800 44.21 -53.87 -13.23
C ASN A 800 45.59 -53.40 -12.77
N ARG A 801 46.58 -54.29 -12.63
CA ARG A 801 47.97 -53.90 -12.28
C ARG A 801 48.60 -53.05 -13.38
N LEU A 802 48.40 -53.40 -14.65
CA LEU A 802 48.90 -52.64 -15.80
C LEU A 802 48.21 -51.28 -15.93
N LEU A 803 46.88 -51.25 -15.82
CA LEU A 803 46.10 -50.01 -15.80
C LEU A 803 46.49 -49.11 -14.61
N GLU A 804 46.83 -49.68 -13.47
CA GLU A 804 47.27 -48.95 -12.28
C GLU A 804 48.73 -48.46 -12.40
N GLU A 805 49.60 -49.20 -13.08
CA GLU A 805 50.96 -48.77 -13.46
C GLU A 805 50.92 -47.63 -14.48
N GLU A 806 50.06 -47.73 -15.50
CA GLU A 806 49.80 -46.67 -16.49
C GLU A 806 49.16 -45.44 -15.85
N ARG A 807 48.15 -45.60 -15.00
CA ARG A 807 47.56 -44.50 -14.21
C ARG A 807 48.61 -43.84 -13.33
N LYS A 808 49.49 -44.57 -12.67
CA LYS A 808 50.56 -43.99 -11.85
C LYS A 808 51.61 -43.26 -12.68
N ALA A 809 51.96 -43.75 -13.86
CA ALA A 809 52.81 -43.03 -14.80
C ALA A 809 52.13 -41.73 -15.28
N HIS A 810 50.87 -41.81 -15.70
CA HIS A 810 50.09 -40.66 -16.16
C HIS A 810 49.86 -39.63 -15.05
N CYS A 811 49.43 -40.06 -13.86
CA CYS A 811 49.30 -39.23 -12.66
C CYS A 811 50.63 -38.55 -12.33
N LYS A 812 51.76 -39.26 -12.33
CA LYS A 812 53.05 -38.62 -12.08
C LYS A 812 53.43 -37.59 -13.15
N THR A 813 53.22 -37.87 -14.44
CA THR A 813 53.47 -36.87 -15.50
C THR A 813 52.50 -35.68 -15.41
N LYS A 814 51.27 -35.93 -14.95
CA LYS A 814 50.25 -34.91 -14.71
C LYS A 814 50.64 -34.05 -13.51
N GLU A 815 50.96 -34.63 -12.37
CA GLU A 815 51.50 -33.98 -11.16
C GLU A 815 52.77 -33.17 -11.49
N ASP A 816 53.71 -33.72 -12.26
CA ASP A 816 54.92 -33.01 -12.74
C ASP A 816 54.58 -31.84 -13.68
N SER A 817 53.42 -31.84 -14.35
CA SER A 817 52.95 -30.73 -15.19
C SER A 817 52.10 -29.72 -14.39
N GLU A 818 51.27 -30.19 -13.48
CA GLU A 818 50.42 -29.40 -12.59
C GLU A 818 51.28 -28.67 -11.55
N ALA A 819 52.34 -29.27 -11.01
CA ALA A 819 53.31 -28.58 -10.16
C ALA A 819 54.06 -27.47 -10.91
N LYS A 820 54.31 -27.63 -12.22
CA LYS A 820 54.91 -26.57 -13.06
C LYS A 820 53.89 -25.47 -13.37
N LEU A 821 52.64 -25.83 -13.69
CA LEU A 821 51.55 -24.89 -13.89
C LEU A 821 51.24 -24.11 -12.60
N LEU A 822 51.08 -24.78 -11.46
CA LEU A 822 50.91 -24.16 -10.13
C LEU A 822 52.12 -23.30 -9.73
N SER A 823 53.35 -23.63 -10.14
CA SER A 823 54.52 -22.76 -9.91
C SER A 823 54.48 -21.50 -10.78
N ILE A 824 53.94 -21.59 -12.00
CA ILE A 824 53.77 -20.44 -12.91
C ILE A 824 52.56 -19.60 -12.49
N GLU A 825 51.44 -20.23 -12.17
CA GLU A 825 50.22 -19.63 -11.64
C GLU A 825 50.48 -18.98 -10.28
N SER A 826 51.23 -19.61 -9.37
CA SER A 826 51.63 -18.98 -8.11
C SER A 826 52.51 -17.75 -8.34
N LYS A 827 53.37 -17.72 -9.37
CA LYS A 827 54.15 -16.51 -9.71
C LYS A 827 53.25 -15.40 -10.27
N TRP A 828 52.42 -15.71 -11.26
CA TRP A 828 51.46 -14.75 -11.83
C TRP A 828 50.46 -14.26 -10.79
N LYS A 829 50.02 -15.14 -9.88
CA LYS A 829 49.17 -14.79 -8.75
C LYS A 829 49.90 -13.92 -7.74
N ASN A 830 51.14 -14.23 -7.35
CA ASN A 830 51.89 -13.35 -6.45
C ASN A 830 52.18 -11.98 -7.07
N GLU A 831 52.40 -11.90 -8.39
CA GLU A 831 52.54 -10.63 -9.12
C GLU A 831 51.22 -9.89 -9.26
N TYR A 832 50.12 -10.59 -9.54
CA TYR A 832 48.76 -10.04 -9.63
C TYR A 832 48.25 -9.57 -8.27
N ASP A 833 48.30 -10.41 -7.24
CA ASP A 833 48.00 -10.08 -5.84
C ASP A 833 48.88 -8.92 -5.38
N GLY A 834 50.16 -8.89 -5.74
CA GLY A 834 51.05 -7.75 -5.45
C GLY A 834 50.76 -6.47 -6.25
N LEU A 835 50.15 -6.55 -7.44
CA LEU A 835 49.64 -5.39 -8.19
C LEU A 835 48.28 -4.93 -7.64
N GLN A 836 47.42 -5.87 -7.26
CA GLN A 836 46.13 -5.65 -6.63
C GLN A 836 46.31 -5.05 -5.23
N GLU A 837 47.29 -5.48 -4.44
CA GLU A 837 47.65 -4.91 -3.14
C GLU A 837 48.18 -3.48 -3.30
N ARG A 838 49.03 -3.21 -4.30
CA ARG A 838 49.46 -1.83 -4.60
C ARG A 838 48.30 -0.93 -5.03
N SER A 839 47.40 -1.43 -5.88
CA SER A 839 46.21 -0.71 -6.34
C SER A 839 45.22 -0.46 -5.21
N THR A 840 44.86 -1.50 -4.45
CA THR A 840 43.96 -1.40 -3.29
C THR A 840 44.58 -0.65 -2.12
N SER A 841 45.89 -0.70 -1.88
CA SER A 841 46.55 0.18 -0.89
C SER A 841 46.47 1.65 -1.30
N GLY A 842 46.65 1.96 -2.59
CA GLY A 842 46.46 3.32 -3.11
C GLY A 842 45.01 3.79 -2.99
N LEU A 843 44.06 2.94 -3.40
CA LEU A 843 42.63 3.24 -3.37
C LEU A 843 42.08 3.30 -1.93
N ASN A 844 42.55 2.42 -1.03
CA ASN A 844 42.23 2.48 0.40
C ASN A 844 42.80 3.75 1.04
N LYS A 845 44.02 4.19 0.72
CA LYS A 845 44.56 5.48 1.22
C LYS A 845 43.77 6.70 0.72
N TYR A 846 43.20 6.62 -0.49
CA TYR A 846 42.26 7.64 -0.96
C TYR A 846 40.91 7.56 -0.24
N LYS A 847 40.38 6.34 -0.04
CA LYS A 847 39.13 6.10 0.69
C LYS A 847 39.24 6.55 2.14
N GLU A 848 40.31 6.18 2.83
CA GLU A 848 40.69 6.58 4.19
C GLU A 848 40.72 8.09 4.32
N LYS A 849 41.45 8.82 3.45
CA LYS A 849 41.45 10.29 3.45
C LYS A 849 40.07 10.92 3.14
N SER A 850 39.28 10.29 2.28
CA SER A 850 37.91 10.76 2.02
C SER A 850 36.98 10.49 3.22
N GLN A 851 37.19 9.39 3.93
CA GLN A 851 36.46 8.96 5.11
C GLN A 851 36.82 9.84 6.31
N GLU A 852 38.10 10.10 6.56
CA GLU A 852 38.58 11.11 7.53
C GLU A 852 37.93 12.47 7.28
N ARG A 853 37.81 12.89 6.01
CA ARG A 853 37.17 14.15 5.65
C ARG A 853 35.66 14.13 5.88
N ILE A 854 34.98 13.03 5.57
CA ILE A 854 33.55 12.82 5.85
C ILE A 854 33.30 12.82 7.36
N GLU A 855 34.09 12.08 8.15
CA GLU A 855 33.97 12.01 9.61
C GLU A 855 34.28 13.33 10.30
N THR A 856 35.18 14.13 9.73
CA THR A 856 35.45 15.50 10.21
C THR A 856 34.24 16.39 9.96
N LEU A 857 33.65 16.35 8.76
CA LEU A 857 32.43 17.11 8.44
C LEU A 857 31.21 16.61 9.25
N GLN A 858 31.09 15.31 9.50
CA GLN A 858 30.05 14.73 10.34
C GLN A 858 30.16 15.26 11.78
N ARG A 859 31.36 15.24 12.38
CA ARG A 859 31.61 15.85 13.69
C ARG A 859 31.32 17.36 13.69
N GLU A 860 31.74 18.10 12.66
CA GLU A 860 31.41 19.53 12.52
C GLU A 860 29.88 19.79 12.47
N TYR A 861 29.08 18.89 11.88
CA TYR A 861 27.62 18.96 11.89
C TYR A 861 26.99 18.47 13.20
N GLU A 862 27.53 17.43 13.83
CA GLU A 862 27.09 16.94 15.13
C GLU A 862 27.30 18.01 16.22
N ASP A 863 28.48 18.66 16.25
CA ASP A 863 28.78 19.79 17.13
C ASP A 863 27.83 20.98 16.89
N GLN A 864 27.35 21.20 15.66
CA GLN A 864 26.37 22.25 15.35
C GLN A 864 24.97 21.85 15.85
N ILE A 865 24.56 20.61 15.63
CA ILE A 865 23.29 20.07 16.09
C ILE A 865 23.24 20.03 17.63
N GLU A 866 24.35 19.71 18.31
CA GLU A 866 24.42 19.72 19.77
C GLU A 866 24.33 21.14 20.33
N ARG A 867 25.06 22.12 19.77
CA ARG A 867 24.91 23.54 20.14
C ARG A 867 23.48 24.07 19.94
N ILE A 868 22.79 23.65 18.87
CA ILE A 868 21.37 24.00 18.64
C ILE A 868 20.46 23.31 19.67
N LYS A 869 20.72 22.05 20.05
CA LYS A 869 19.98 21.33 21.11
C LYS A 869 20.19 21.96 22.48
N GLU A 870 21.39 22.41 22.82
CA GLU A 870 21.66 23.08 24.10
C GLU A 870 20.97 24.44 24.18
N GLY A 871 21.03 25.27 23.13
CA GLY A 871 20.28 26.53 23.06
C GLY A 871 18.77 26.31 23.21
N ALA A 872 18.20 25.36 22.46
CA ALA A 872 16.78 25.01 22.57
C ALA A 872 16.39 24.43 23.95
N LYS A 873 17.33 23.78 24.66
CA LYS A 873 17.14 23.30 26.03
C LYS A 873 17.16 24.46 27.02
N GLU A 874 18.11 25.39 26.90
CA GLU A 874 18.18 26.59 27.74
C GLU A 874 16.93 27.46 27.57
N ASP A 875 16.49 27.71 26.34
CA ASP A 875 15.23 28.41 26.04
C ASP A 875 14.03 27.70 26.68
N LYS A 876 13.95 26.38 26.57
CA LYS A 876 12.88 25.57 27.20
C LYS A 876 12.92 25.68 28.74
N GLU A 877 14.09 25.62 29.36
CA GLU A 877 14.23 25.80 30.80
C GLU A 877 13.88 27.22 31.25
N ASN A 878 14.26 28.24 30.49
CA ASN A 878 13.88 29.64 30.72
C ASN A 878 12.37 29.83 30.60
N LEU A 879 11.72 29.24 29.60
CA LEU A 879 10.27 29.28 29.41
C LEU A 879 9.53 28.58 30.56
N VAL A 880 10.01 27.40 31.00
CA VAL A 880 9.45 26.67 32.16
C VAL A 880 9.66 27.45 33.46
N ARG A 881 10.80 28.13 33.64
CA ARG A 881 11.09 28.97 34.82
C ARG A 881 10.14 30.17 34.88
N LYS A 882 9.89 30.82 33.73
CA LYS A 882 8.90 31.91 33.58
C LYS A 882 7.47 31.43 33.84
N GLY A 883 7.07 30.30 33.25
CA GLY A 883 5.74 29.71 33.46
C GLY A 883 5.47 29.36 34.93
N LYS A 884 6.45 28.76 35.63
CA LYS A 884 6.35 28.46 37.07
C LYS A 884 6.17 29.73 37.91
N ALA A 885 6.87 30.82 37.58
CA ALA A 885 6.69 32.10 38.26
C ALA A 885 5.27 32.67 38.06
N MET A 886 4.77 32.69 36.81
CA MET A 886 3.41 33.15 36.49
C MET A 886 2.32 32.31 37.17
N ILE A 887 2.51 30.99 37.31
CA ILE A 887 1.57 30.11 38.04
C ILE A 887 1.59 30.42 39.54
N ALA A 888 2.77 30.67 40.13
CA ALA A 888 2.86 31.04 41.55
C ALA A 888 2.22 32.41 41.83
N GLU A 889 2.42 33.39 40.95
CA GLU A 889 1.80 34.71 41.04
C GLU A 889 0.27 34.62 40.90
N ALA A 890 -0.23 33.94 39.86
CA ALA A 890 -1.66 33.72 39.65
C ALA A 890 -2.31 32.99 40.84
N LYS A 891 -1.62 32.02 41.45
CA LYS A 891 -2.11 31.31 42.65
C LYS A 891 -2.22 32.22 43.88
N ASN A 892 -1.27 33.14 44.07
CA ASN A 892 -1.36 34.12 45.16
C ASN A 892 -2.50 35.12 44.89
N GLN A 893 -2.60 35.63 43.65
CA GLN A 893 -3.63 36.59 43.26
C GLN A 893 -5.05 36.00 43.32
N ALA A 894 -5.23 34.73 42.94
CA ALA A 894 -6.51 34.02 43.09
C ALA A 894 -6.88 33.78 44.56
N LYS A 895 -5.88 33.65 45.45
CA LYS A 895 -6.12 33.59 46.90
C LYS A 895 -6.56 34.95 47.45
N GLU A 896 -5.90 36.04 47.04
CA GLU A 896 -6.31 37.41 47.42
C GLU A 896 -7.72 37.74 46.92
N GLU A 897 -8.10 37.29 45.72
CA GLU A 897 -9.48 37.39 45.21
C GLU A 897 -10.48 36.56 46.03
N LEU A 898 -10.11 35.34 46.44
CA LEU A 898 -10.95 34.49 47.28
C LEU A 898 -11.17 35.11 48.67
N ASP A 899 -10.10 35.61 49.30
CA ASP A 899 -10.15 36.28 50.60
C ASP A 899 -11.01 37.57 50.52
N ALA A 900 -10.89 38.35 49.43
CA ALA A 900 -11.72 39.54 49.19
C ALA A 900 -13.19 39.23 48.88
N LEU A 901 -13.49 38.15 48.14
CA LEU A 901 -14.86 37.68 47.92
C LEU A 901 -15.49 37.16 49.20
N PHE A 902 -14.71 36.53 50.09
CA PHE A 902 -15.17 36.09 51.40
C PHE A 902 -15.52 37.28 52.30
N GLU A 903 -14.70 38.34 52.33
CA GLU A 903 -15.03 39.59 53.04
C GLU A 903 -16.27 40.27 52.45
N LYS A 904 -16.39 40.32 51.12
CA LYS A 904 -17.57 40.89 50.43
C LYS A 904 -18.86 40.12 50.73
N ASN A 905 -18.80 38.79 50.87
CA ASN A 905 -19.95 37.99 51.30
C ASN A 905 -20.36 38.31 52.75
N GLN A 906 -19.40 38.48 53.67
CA GLN A 906 -19.72 38.93 55.04
C GLN A 906 -20.38 40.32 55.06
N GLN A 907 -19.94 41.23 54.19
CA GLN A 907 -20.57 42.55 54.02
C GLN A 907 -22.00 42.45 53.45
N LEU A 908 -22.25 41.52 52.51
CA LEU A 908 -23.58 41.25 51.98
C LEU A 908 -24.50 40.60 53.03
N ASP A 909 -24.02 39.65 53.83
CA ASP A 909 -24.79 39.05 54.92
C ASP A 909 -25.14 40.08 56.00
N ALA A 910 -24.21 40.98 56.34
CA ALA A 910 -24.48 42.11 57.24
C ALA A 910 -25.54 43.08 56.66
N TYR A 911 -25.50 43.33 55.34
CA TYR A 911 -26.48 44.17 54.65
C TYR A 911 -27.87 43.51 54.56
N LEU A 912 -27.94 42.21 54.25
CA LEU A 912 -29.18 41.42 54.26
C LEU A 912 -29.79 41.37 55.66
N LYS A 913 -28.96 41.21 56.71
CA LYS A 913 -29.41 41.28 58.10
C LYS A 913 -29.97 42.67 58.44
N LYS A 914 -29.35 43.75 57.96
CA LYS A 914 -29.89 45.12 58.12
C LYS A 914 -31.25 45.26 57.41
N LEU A 915 -31.35 44.88 56.13
CA LEU A 915 -32.61 44.92 55.37
C LEU A 915 -33.72 44.10 56.02
N LYS A 916 -33.39 42.97 56.66
CA LYS A 916 -34.35 42.17 57.42
C LYS A 916 -34.89 42.93 58.63
N MET A 917 -34.03 43.54 59.43
CA MET A 917 -34.44 44.37 60.57
C MET A 917 -35.20 45.63 60.16
N GLU A 918 -34.85 46.22 59.01
CA GLU A 918 -35.55 47.37 58.42
C GLU A 918 -36.98 46.99 58.00
N LYS A 919 -37.15 45.84 57.32
CA LYS A 919 -38.45 45.26 56.99
C LYS A 919 -39.27 44.85 58.23
N GLU A 920 -38.63 44.31 59.26
CA GLU A 920 -39.28 43.95 60.53
C GLU A 920 -39.81 45.21 61.25
N SER A 921 -39.03 46.29 61.28
CA SER A 921 -39.45 47.61 61.80
C SER A 921 -40.58 48.24 60.97
N GLU A 922 -40.55 48.14 59.64
CA GLU A 922 -41.68 48.55 58.79
C GLU A 922 -42.94 47.74 59.10
N HIS A 923 -42.82 46.42 59.32
CA HIS A 923 -43.95 45.56 59.69
C HIS A 923 -44.57 45.97 61.03
N GLU A 924 -43.75 46.18 62.08
CA GLU A 924 -44.21 46.68 63.37
C GLU A 924 -44.91 48.06 63.24
N MET A 925 -44.39 48.95 62.39
CA MET A 925 -45.02 50.24 62.09
C MET A 925 -46.38 50.07 61.40
N PHE A 926 -46.50 49.16 60.44
CA PHE A 926 -47.78 48.86 59.77
C PHE A 926 -48.78 48.20 60.72
N GLU A 927 -48.35 47.27 61.57
CA GLU A 927 -49.21 46.64 62.58
C GLU A 927 -49.69 47.65 63.63
N GLY A 928 -48.82 48.52 64.13
CA GLY A 928 -49.21 49.63 65.01
C GLY A 928 -50.20 50.60 64.35
N LYS A 929 -50.04 50.87 63.05
CA LYS A 929 -50.98 51.69 62.27
C LYS A 929 -52.31 50.98 62.02
N ILE A 930 -52.32 49.67 61.78
CA ILE A 930 -53.52 48.84 61.68
C ILE A 930 -54.25 48.78 63.02
N ALA A 931 -53.54 48.63 64.15
CA ALA A 931 -54.13 48.67 65.49
C ALA A 931 -54.76 50.05 65.80
N SER A 932 -54.06 51.14 65.46
CA SER A 932 -54.61 52.50 65.59
C SER A 932 -55.88 52.70 64.75
N LEU A 933 -55.90 52.22 63.50
CA LEU A 933 -57.09 52.26 62.64
C LEU A 933 -58.23 51.38 63.15
N LYS A 934 -57.94 50.20 63.72
CA LYS A 934 -58.96 49.36 64.39
C LYS A 934 -59.56 50.09 65.59
N ASN A 935 -58.75 50.61 66.50
CA ASN A 935 -59.23 51.36 67.67
C ASN A 935 -60.09 52.58 67.26
N HIS A 936 -59.70 53.28 66.18
CA HIS A 936 -60.49 54.41 65.66
C HIS A 936 -61.81 53.95 65.04
N LEU A 937 -61.83 52.82 64.33
CA LEU A 937 -63.04 52.23 63.75
C LEU A 937 -63.97 51.66 64.84
N GLU A 938 -63.44 51.05 65.89
CA GLU A 938 -64.18 50.63 67.08
C GLU A 938 -64.79 51.84 67.81
N PHE A 939 -64.03 52.93 68.01
CA PHE A 939 -64.56 54.18 68.57
C PHE A 939 -65.68 54.77 67.71
N SER A 940 -65.48 54.85 66.38
CA SER A 940 -66.53 55.33 65.47
C SER A 940 -67.74 54.40 65.43
N THR A 941 -67.56 53.09 65.59
CA THR A 941 -68.67 52.12 65.69
C THR A 941 -69.44 52.30 67.01
N ALA A 942 -68.74 52.52 68.12
CA ALA A 942 -69.36 52.85 69.41
C ALA A 942 -70.15 54.16 69.32
N GLN A 943 -69.60 55.19 68.69
CA GLN A 943 -70.27 56.47 68.46
C GLN A 943 -71.49 56.34 67.52
N VAL A 944 -71.42 55.50 66.48
CA VAL A 944 -72.58 55.18 65.64
C VAL A 944 -73.66 54.41 66.42
N ASN A 945 -73.28 53.48 67.30
CA ASN A 945 -74.22 52.77 68.16
C ASN A 945 -74.89 53.71 69.18
N GLU A 946 -74.13 54.62 69.79
CA GLU A 946 -74.63 55.67 70.69
C GLU A 946 -75.62 56.60 69.97
N LEU A 947 -75.25 57.11 68.78
CA LEU A 947 -76.15 57.89 67.92
C LEU A 947 -77.38 57.09 67.46
N THR A 948 -77.27 55.76 67.30
CA THR A 948 -78.43 54.91 66.99
C THR A 948 -79.38 54.81 68.17
N ILE A 949 -78.87 54.68 69.40
CA ILE A 949 -79.67 54.71 70.64
C ILE A 949 -80.31 56.09 70.86
N GLU A 950 -79.60 57.18 70.54
CA GLU A 950 -80.18 58.53 70.52
C GLU A 950 -81.29 58.66 69.46
N VAL A 951 -81.08 58.13 68.25
CA VAL A 951 -82.11 58.10 67.19
C VAL A 951 -83.32 57.27 67.62
N ASP A 952 -83.15 56.09 68.21
CA ASP A 952 -84.24 55.24 68.67
C ASP A 952 -85.02 55.89 69.82
N THR A 953 -84.34 56.49 70.80
CA THR A 953 -85.01 57.22 71.89
C THR A 953 -85.64 58.53 71.41
N CYS A 954 -85.12 59.17 70.35
CA CYS A 954 -85.78 60.29 69.68
C CYS A 954 -87.00 59.83 68.87
N GLN A 955 -86.94 58.70 68.17
CA GLN A 955 -88.10 58.09 67.53
C GLN A 955 -89.15 57.66 68.56
N GLU A 956 -88.76 57.16 69.72
CA GLU A 956 -89.71 56.72 70.75
C GLU A 956 -90.38 57.92 71.44
N LYS A 957 -89.64 59.01 71.68
CA LYS A 957 -90.20 60.32 72.02
C LYS A 957 -91.12 60.84 70.91
N MET A 958 -90.75 60.71 69.63
CA MET A 958 -91.57 61.13 68.50
C MET A 958 -92.86 60.31 68.43
N ARG A 959 -92.79 58.99 68.57
CA ARG A 959 -93.95 58.07 68.68
C ARG A 959 -94.78 58.32 69.96
N SER A 960 -94.22 58.95 70.99
CA SER A 960 -94.97 59.39 72.17
C SER A 960 -95.69 60.70 71.89
N LEU A 961 -95.01 61.67 71.29
CA LEU A 961 -95.56 62.95 70.84
C LEU A 961 -96.59 62.77 69.72
N GLU A 962 -96.47 61.76 68.86
CA GLU A 962 -97.46 61.41 67.83
C GLU A 962 -98.74 60.83 68.46
N ARG A 963 -98.63 60.08 69.56
CA ARG A 963 -99.79 59.62 70.35
C ARG A 963 -100.42 60.78 71.11
N GLU A 964 -99.63 61.57 71.82
CA GLU A 964 -100.10 62.77 72.53
C GLU A 964 -100.73 63.79 71.56
N ASN A 965 -100.17 63.97 70.35
CA ASN A 965 -100.73 64.83 69.31
C ASN A 965 -101.97 64.20 68.63
N PHE A 966 -102.10 62.87 68.60
CA PHE A 966 -103.34 62.21 68.18
C PHE A 966 -104.45 62.45 69.22
N ASP A 967 -104.16 62.24 70.50
CA ASP A 967 -105.08 62.50 71.62
C ASP A 967 -105.48 63.99 71.65
N LEU A 968 -104.51 64.90 71.57
CA LEU A 968 -104.74 66.35 71.47
C LEU A 968 -105.46 66.75 70.19
N GLN A 969 -105.32 66.02 69.08
CA GLN A 969 -106.05 66.31 67.84
C GLN A 969 -107.50 65.78 67.88
N GLU A 970 -107.77 64.65 68.57
CA GLU A 970 -109.13 64.22 68.87
C GLU A 970 -109.84 65.21 69.81
N ASP A 971 -109.15 65.72 70.84
CA ASP A 971 -109.67 66.81 71.68
C ASP A 971 -109.74 68.16 70.94
N ASN A 972 -108.85 68.44 69.97
CA ASN A 972 -108.96 69.62 69.10
C ASN A 972 -110.20 69.53 68.20
N ASP A 973 -110.49 68.35 67.63
CA ASP A 973 -111.69 68.13 66.81
C ASP A 973 -112.97 68.06 67.65
N ARG A 974 -112.91 67.67 68.94
CA ARG A 974 -113.99 67.94 69.91
C ARG A 974 -114.19 69.43 70.10
N CYS A 975 -113.13 70.20 70.34
CA CYS A 975 -113.20 71.65 70.53
C CYS A 975 -113.70 72.39 69.28
N ARG A 976 -113.25 72.01 68.09
CA ARG A 976 -113.70 72.56 66.79
C ARG A 976 -115.18 72.27 66.49
N ARG A 977 -115.72 71.15 66.98
CA ARG A 977 -117.17 70.87 66.91
C ARG A 977 -117.99 71.67 67.92
N GLN A 978 -117.36 72.31 68.91
CA GLN A 978 -118.03 73.13 69.93
C GLN A 978 -117.85 74.65 69.72
N LEU A 979 -116.73 75.11 69.16
CA LEU A 979 -116.43 76.54 69.00
C LEU A 979 -116.43 77.00 67.54
N ARG A 980 -117.45 77.81 67.23
CA ARG A 980 -117.75 78.44 65.93
C ARG A 980 -116.74 79.53 65.56
N GLY A 981 -116.57 79.77 64.25
CA GLY A 981 -116.75 81.14 63.73
C GLY A 981 -115.64 81.80 62.88
N THR A 982 -115.94 81.98 61.58
CA THR A 982 -115.68 83.19 60.74
C THR A 982 -114.26 83.75 60.53
N GLY A 983 -113.85 83.85 59.24
CA GLY A 983 -112.67 84.59 58.73
C GLY A 983 -111.38 83.76 58.71
N GLY A 984 -110.48 83.80 57.71
CA GLY A 984 -110.30 84.72 56.57
C GLY A 984 -109.20 85.77 56.86
N GLY A 985 -108.17 85.99 56.03
CA GLY A 985 -107.72 85.32 54.81
C GLY A 985 -106.93 86.27 53.89
N GLY A 986 -105.69 85.91 53.48
CA GLY A 986 -104.94 86.67 52.46
C GLY A 986 -103.41 86.59 52.53
N GLN A 987 -102.76 87.00 51.43
CA GLN A 987 -101.33 87.34 51.27
C GLN A 987 -100.26 86.27 51.60
N PHE A 988 -100.07 85.29 50.70
CA PHE A 988 -98.78 84.57 50.57
C PHE A 988 -98.21 84.47 49.13
N GLN A 989 -98.90 85.05 48.13
CA GLN A 989 -98.55 84.91 46.71
C GLN A 989 -97.23 85.59 46.29
N SER A 990 -96.77 86.62 47.02
CA SER A 990 -95.69 87.52 46.60
C SER A 990 -94.26 87.05 46.95
N GLN A 991 -94.12 86.03 47.80
CA GLN A 991 -92.80 85.54 48.22
C GLN A 991 -92.24 84.44 47.31
N LEU A 992 -93.12 83.68 46.64
CA LEU A 992 -92.74 82.49 45.86
C LEU A 992 -91.89 82.84 44.62
N GLU A 993 -92.23 83.92 43.91
CA GLU A 993 -91.51 84.35 42.70
C GLU A 993 -90.08 84.89 42.94
N LYS A 994 -89.73 85.22 44.19
CA LYS A 994 -88.35 85.65 44.53
C LYS A 994 -87.40 84.46 44.64
N LEU A 995 -87.76 83.43 45.41
CA LEU A 995 -86.95 82.21 45.54
C LEU A 995 -86.67 81.56 44.18
N GLN A 996 -87.63 81.61 43.25
CA GLN A 996 -87.50 80.98 41.93
C GLN A 996 -86.45 81.67 41.04
N LYS A 997 -86.11 82.95 41.29
CA LYS A 997 -85.02 83.67 40.61
C LYS A 997 -83.66 83.46 41.28
N GLU A 998 -83.61 83.37 42.60
CA GLU A 998 -82.37 83.09 43.35
C GLU A 998 -81.84 81.67 43.05
N TYR A 999 -82.74 80.68 42.92
CA TYR A 999 -82.40 79.32 42.49
C TYR A 999 -81.73 79.28 41.10
N SER A 1000 -82.07 80.21 40.20
CA SER A 1000 -81.49 80.28 38.86
C SER A 1000 -80.04 80.79 38.87
N LEU A 1001 -79.68 81.71 39.78
CA LEU A 1001 -78.32 82.25 39.89
C LEU A 1001 -77.34 81.24 40.50
N LEU A 1002 -77.77 80.45 41.48
CA LEU A 1002 -76.97 79.37 42.10
C LEU A 1002 -76.60 78.23 41.11
N LEU A 1003 -77.36 78.07 40.02
CA LEU A 1003 -77.05 77.14 38.93
C LEU A 1003 -75.99 77.68 37.96
N GLU A 1004 -75.87 79.00 37.82
CA GLU A 1004 -74.81 79.64 37.02
C GLU A 1004 -73.48 79.65 37.80
N GLU A 1005 -73.50 79.93 39.11
CA GLU A 1005 -72.33 79.88 39.99
C GLU A 1005 -71.71 78.47 40.05
N ASN A 1006 -72.54 77.42 40.03
CA ASN A 1006 -72.09 76.02 39.92
C ASN A 1006 -71.36 75.68 38.61
N ARG A 1007 -71.54 76.47 37.53
CA ARG A 1007 -70.84 76.25 36.25
C ARG A 1007 -69.44 76.87 36.23
N GLU A 1008 -69.22 77.95 36.98
CA GLU A 1008 -67.90 78.57 37.12
C GLU A 1008 -66.99 77.74 38.03
N LEU A 1009 -67.49 77.31 39.19
CA LEU A 1009 -66.74 76.44 40.13
C LEU A 1009 -66.25 75.14 39.46
N LYS A 1010 -67.01 74.59 38.51
CA LYS A 1010 -66.64 73.36 37.78
C LYS A 1010 -65.49 73.53 36.76
N LYS A 1011 -65.04 74.76 36.50
CA LYS A 1011 -63.83 75.05 35.68
C LYS A 1011 -62.57 75.25 36.54
N ALA A 1012 -62.71 75.70 37.79
CA ALA A 1012 -61.58 76.04 38.66
C ALA A 1012 -60.87 74.82 39.30
N SER A 1013 -61.54 73.67 39.41
CA SER A 1013 -61.07 72.53 40.23
C SER A 1013 -59.98 71.64 39.59
N ARG A 1014 -59.49 71.92 38.37
CA ARG A 1014 -58.51 71.06 37.66
C ARG A 1014 -57.05 71.19 38.14
N TYR A 1015 -56.80 71.52 39.41
CA TYR A 1015 -55.44 71.66 39.94
C TYR A 1015 -55.20 71.18 41.39
N SER A 1016 -55.96 70.19 41.87
CA SER A 1016 -55.60 69.49 43.13
C SER A 1016 -56.10 68.03 43.24
N HIS A 1017 -55.15 67.09 43.14
CA HIS A 1017 -55.10 65.78 43.82
C HIS A 1017 -56.34 64.85 43.86
N SER A 1018 -56.41 63.95 42.87
CA SER A 1018 -56.82 62.53 42.97
C SER A 1018 -56.16 61.80 41.79
N ILE A 1019 -55.58 60.59 41.84
CA ILE A 1019 -55.76 59.37 42.67
C ILE A 1019 -57.11 58.69 42.44
N GLY A 1020 -57.13 57.70 41.54
CA GLY A 1020 -58.13 56.61 41.51
C GLY A 1020 -58.85 56.36 40.18
N VAL A 1021 -58.67 55.14 39.64
CA VAL A 1021 -59.74 54.23 39.13
C VAL A 1021 -60.74 54.84 38.10
N ILE A 1022 -60.63 54.62 36.77
CA ILE A 1022 -61.06 53.42 35.97
C ILE A 1022 -62.55 53.04 36.25
N PRO A 1023 -63.45 52.71 35.27
CA PRO A 1023 -63.32 52.47 33.81
C PRO A 1023 -64.36 53.25 32.92
N GLU A 1024 -64.46 52.85 31.63
CA GLU A 1024 -65.67 52.85 30.76
C GLU A 1024 -66.37 54.18 30.39
N SER A 1025 -67.11 54.31 29.27
CA SER A 1025 -67.46 53.40 28.16
C SER A 1025 -67.52 54.22 26.86
N ALA A 1026 -66.89 53.81 25.74
CA ALA A 1026 -67.42 52.93 24.67
C ALA A 1026 -68.12 53.69 23.51
N MET A 1027 -68.17 53.07 22.31
CA MET A 1027 -68.44 53.68 20.98
C MET A 1027 -67.30 54.64 20.53
N SER A 1028 -66.72 54.62 19.33
CA SER A 1028 -66.84 53.78 18.11
C SER A 1028 -65.59 54.06 17.24
N GLU A 1029 -65.12 53.25 16.28
CA GLU A 1029 -65.54 51.94 15.72
C GLU A 1029 -64.34 51.23 15.02
N TYR A 1030 -64.60 50.32 14.06
CA TYR A 1030 -63.69 49.58 13.16
C TYR A 1030 -62.39 50.30 12.73
N ASP A 1031 -61.22 49.65 12.73
CA ASP A 1031 -60.89 48.49 11.87
C ASP A 1031 -59.93 47.47 12.54
N GLU A 1032 -59.83 46.25 12.00
CA GLU A 1032 -59.20 45.09 12.66
C GLU A 1032 -57.77 44.79 12.18
N ASN A 1033 -56.81 44.71 13.13
CA ASN A 1033 -55.77 43.66 13.20
C ASN A 1033 -55.01 43.78 14.53
N GLU A 1034 -55.00 42.71 15.34
CA GLU A 1034 -54.52 42.71 16.72
C GLU A 1034 -53.53 41.54 16.97
N GLN A 1035 -52.89 41.54 18.15
CA GLN A 1035 -52.19 40.41 18.79
C GLN A 1035 -50.80 40.02 18.20
N HIS A 1036 -49.75 39.76 18.98
CA HIS A 1036 -49.59 39.79 20.46
C HIS A 1036 -48.27 40.46 20.88
N LYS A 1037 -48.24 40.98 22.12
CA LYS A 1037 -47.01 41.22 22.89
C LYS A 1037 -46.87 40.17 23.99
N TYR A 1038 -45.67 39.65 24.19
CA TYR A 1038 -45.25 39.01 25.44
C TYR A 1038 -43.90 39.57 25.93
N GLY A 1039 -43.56 39.29 27.19
CA GLY A 1039 -42.55 39.96 28.02
C GLY A 1039 -41.16 40.19 27.38
N ARG A 1040 -40.46 41.29 27.70
CA ARG A 1040 -40.09 41.81 29.05
C ARG A 1040 -39.01 40.95 29.75
N SER A 1041 -37.80 40.95 29.22
CA SER A 1041 -36.55 40.77 30.00
C SER A 1041 -35.36 41.38 29.25
N GLY A 1042 -34.26 41.67 29.96
CA GLY A 1042 -32.95 41.98 29.37
C GLY A 1042 -32.81 43.29 28.59
N GLY A 1043 -32.58 44.40 29.30
CA GLY A 1043 -32.16 45.67 28.68
C GLY A 1043 -30.71 45.62 28.18
N MET A 1044 -30.49 45.15 26.96
CA MET A 1044 -29.17 45.11 26.32
C MET A 1044 -28.77 46.52 25.84
N THR A 1045 -27.63 47.04 26.29
CA THR A 1045 -27.20 48.40 25.93
C THR A 1045 -26.80 48.51 24.46
N ASN A 1046 -26.93 49.71 23.89
CA ASN A 1046 -26.71 49.94 22.47
C ASN A 1046 -25.22 49.81 22.08
N GLU A 1047 -24.29 49.90 23.04
CA GLU A 1047 -22.90 49.47 22.90
C GLU A 1047 -22.81 47.96 22.66
N LYS A 1048 -23.43 47.12 23.49
CA LYS A 1048 -23.36 45.65 23.35
C LYS A 1048 -23.95 45.13 22.04
N LEU A 1049 -24.96 45.83 21.51
CA LEU A 1049 -25.50 45.53 20.18
C LEU A 1049 -24.56 45.92 19.03
N LYS A 1050 -23.66 46.90 19.22
CA LYS A 1050 -22.59 47.22 18.27
C LYS A 1050 -21.39 46.30 18.42
N GLU A 1051 -21.06 45.92 19.66
CA GLU A 1051 -19.98 44.99 20.03
C GLU A 1051 -20.23 43.62 19.40
N ILE A 1052 -21.40 43.02 19.68
CA ILE A 1052 -21.82 41.75 19.05
C ILE A 1052 -21.94 41.87 17.53
N LYS A 1053 -22.37 43.02 17.00
CA LYS A 1053 -22.37 43.22 15.55
C LYS A 1053 -20.94 43.22 14.98
N PHE A 1054 -19.99 43.88 15.64
CA PHE A 1054 -18.59 43.91 15.24
C PHE A 1054 -17.95 42.51 15.32
N GLU A 1055 -18.27 41.73 16.35
CA GLU A 1055 -17.90 40.31 16.47
C GLU A 1055 -18.45 39.47 15.30
N TYR A 1056 -19.72 39.64 14.94
CA TYR A 1056 -20.31 38.96 13.78
C TYR A 1056 -19.71 39.43 12.44
N ASP A 1057 -19.53 40.73 12.23
CA ASP A 1057 -18.91 41.28 11.01
C ASP A 1057 -17.45 40.79 10.87
N ALA A 1058 -16.70 40.67 11.97
CA ALA A 1058 -15.35 40.09 12.01
C ALA A 1058 -15.35 38.57 11.76
N HIS A 1059 -16.28 37.82 12.36
CA HIS A 1059 -16.42 36.38 12.13
C HIS A 1059 -16.80 36.08 10.67
N ILE A 1060 -17.69 36.89 10.07
CA ILE A 1060 -18.02 36.84 8.64
C ILE A 1060 -16.78 37.12 7.79
N SER A 1061 -15.95 38.10 8.15
CA SER A 1061 -14.68 38.37 7.45
C SER A 1061 -13.74 37.16 7.48
N ASN A 1062 -13.56 36.55 8.66
CA ASN A 1062 -12.71 35.36 8.82
C ASN A 1062 -13.22 34.17 7.98
N LEU A 1063 -14.54 33.93 7.96
CA LEU A 1063 -15.15 32.90 7.12
C LEU A 1063 -15.02 33.18 5.61
N VAL A 1064 -14.98 34.46 5.20
CA VAL A 1064 -14.72 34.85 3.80
C VAL A 1064 -13.28 34.60 3.40
N ASP A 1065 -12.30 34.90 4.25
CA ASP A 1065 -10.89 34.62 3.97
C ASP A 1065 -10.55 33.12 4.08
N GLU A 1066 -11.14 32.36 5.02
CA GLU A 1066 -11.03 30.89 5.07
C GLU A 1066 -11.60 30.27 3.78
N LYS A 1067 -12.79 30.69 3.35
CA LYS A 1067 -13.39 30.27 2.07
C LYS A 1067 -12.50 30.61 0.88
N ARG A 1068 -11.82 31.75 0.91
CA ARG A 1068 -10.86 32.17 -0.13
C ARG A 1068 -9.61 31.30 -0.14
N GLU A 1069 -9.08 30.95 1.04
CA GLU A 1069 -7.93 30.05 1.17
C GLU A 1069 -8.27 28.62 0.72
N LEU A 1070 -9.45 28.11 1.09
CA LEU A 1070 -9.97 26.82 0.64
C LEU A 1070 -10.19 26.79 -0.88
N LEU A 1071 -10.68 27.88 -1.48
CA LEU A 1071 -10.77 28.01 -2.95
C LEU A 1071 -9.39 28.00 -3.61
N MET A 1072 -8.39 28.70 -3.05
CA MET A 1072 -7.01 28.68 -3.56
C MET A 1072 -6.37 27.28 -3.45
N LYS A 1073 -6.55 26.60 -2.32
CA LYS A 1073 -6.09 25.22 -2.08
C LYS A 1073 -6.75 24.20 -3.03
N ASN A 1074 -8.06 24.35 -3.29
CA ASN A 1074 -8.79 23.51 -4.24
C ASN A 1074 -8.34 23.78 -5.69
N TYR A 1075 -8.09 25.05 -6.04
CA TYR A 1075 -7.58 25.43 -7.36
C TYR A 1075 -6.16 24.91 -7.62
N SER A 1076 -5.25 24.98 -6.63
CA SER A 1076 -3.90 24.39 -6.76
C SER A 1076 -3.95 22.87 -6.86
N ALA A 1077 -4.78 22.20 -6.04
CA ALA A 1077 -4.97 20.75 -6.12
C ALA A 1077 -5.53 20.32 -7.50
N SER A 1078 -6.50 21.08 -8.04
CA SER A 1078 -7.05 20.85 -9.38
C SER A 1078 -5.99 20.97 -10.48
N ILE A 1079 -5.12 21.98 -10.40
CA ILE A 1079 -3.99 22.16 -11.33
C ILE A 1079 -2.98 21.00 -11.23
N ASP A 1080 -2.69 20.50 -10.04
CA ASP A 1080 -1.73 19.39 -9.87
C ASP A 1080 -2.33 18.03 -10.26
N ILE A 1081 -3.64 17.84 -10.14
CA ILE A 1081 -4.37 16.73 -10.76
C ILE A 1081 -4.25 16.82 -12.29
N GLU A 1082 -4.52 17.98 -12.89
CA GLU A 1082 -4.43 18.16 -14.35
C GLU A 1082 -3.01 17.89 -14.89
N LYS A 1083 -1.97 18.34 -14.17
CA LYS A 1083 -0.56 17.99 -14.47
C LYS A 1083 -0.29 16.49 -14.34
N ALA A 1084 -0.88 15.81 -13.36
CA ALA A 1084 -0.73 14.37 -13.19
C ALA A 1084 -1.43 13.58 -14.32
N GLU A 1085 -2.60 14.03 -14.76
CA GLU A 1085 -3.33 13.47 -15.91
C GLU A 1085 -2.56 13.66 -17.22
N ARG A 1086 -1.99 14.86 -17.48
CA ARG A 1086 -1.12 15.08 -18.66
C ARG A 1086 0.09 14.15 -18.67
N ARG A 1087 0.83 14.04 -17.54
CA ARG A 1087 1.95 13.09 -17.39
C ARG A 1087 1.54 11.62 -17.51
N ALA A 1088 0.29 11.27 -17.23
CA ALA A 1088 -0.22 9.92 -17.43
C ALA A 1088 -0.52 9.67 -18.92
N ALA A 1089 -1.11 10.64 -19.63
CA ALA A 1089 -1.37 10.56 -21.06
C ALA A 1089 -0.07 10.47 -21.88
N GLU A 1090 0.94 11.29 -21.54
CA GLU A 1090 2.29 11.24 -22.16
C GLU A 1090 2.94 9.85 -22.03
N LYS A 1091 2.81 9.21 -20.86
CA LYS A 1091 3.29 7.84 -20.63
C LYS A 1091 2.49 6.80 -21.39
N ASP A 1092 1.19 7.01 -21.57
CA ASP A 1092 0.34 6.08 -22.32
C ASP A 1092 0.61 6.11 -23.82
N GLU A 1093 0.94 7.28 -24.36
CA GLU A 1093 1.40 7.42 -25.75
C GLU A 1093 2.76 6.71 -25.95
N LEU A 1094 3.71 6.90 -25.02
CA LEU A 1094 4.99 6.18 -25.05
C LEU A 1094 4.79 4.66 -24.96
N ILE A 1095 3.88 4.19 -24.10
CA ILE A 1095 3.54 2.75 -23.98
C ILE A 1095 2.92 2.23 -25.28
N ALA A 1096 2.10 3.02 -25.98
CA ALA A 1096 1.56 2.62 -27.28
C ALA A 1096 2.69 2.45 -28.32
N GLN A 1097 3.58 3.44 -28.43
CA GLN A 1097 4.73 3.41 -29.35
C GLN A 1097 5.66 2.21 -29.09
N LEU A 1098 6.02 1.96 -27.82
CA LEU A 1098 6.85 0.80 -27.45
C LEU A 1098 6.17 -0.54 -27.76
N ASN A 1099 4.83 -0.64 -27.68
CA ASN A 1099 4.12 -1.86 -28.08
C ASN A 1099 4.11 -2.05 -29.61
N GLU A 1100 4.06 -0.98 -30.40
CA GLU A 1100 4.24 -1.04 -31.85
C GLU A 1100 5.67 -1.47 -32.22
N GLU A 1101 6.70 -0.95 -31.54
CA GLU A 1101 8.09 -1.37 -31.75
C GLU A 1101 8.33 -2.83 -31.36
N ILE A 1102 7.84 -3.28 -30.20
CA ILE A 1102 7.91 -4.69 -29.79
C ILE A 1102 7.20 -5.60 -30.80
N THR A 1103 6.08 -5.15 -31.38
CA THR A 1103 5.36 -5.90 -32.43
C THR A 1103 6.16 -5.94 -33.73
N SER A 1104 6.79 -4.82 -34.12
CA SER A 1104 7.69 -4.73 -35.27
C SER A 1104 8.91 -5.66 -35.13
N LEU A 1105 9.56 -5.65 -33.96
CA LEU A 1105 10.70 -6.52 -33.66
C LEU A 1105 10.33 -8.00 -33.65
N LYS A 1106 9.17 -8.38 -33.08
CA LYS A 1106 8.65 -9.76 -33.16
C LYS A 1106 8.41 -10.20 -34.60
N LEU A 1107 7.83 -9.34 -35.43
CA LEU A 1107 7.66 -9.61 -36.86
C LEU A 1107 8.99 -9.66 -37.63
N GLN A 1108 10.02 -8.94 -37.19
CA GLN A 1108 11.37 -9.02 -37.75
C GLN A 1108 12.06 -10.34 -37.37
N ILE A 1109 11.96 -10.77 -36.10
CA ILE A 1109 12.48 -12.06 -35.63
C ILE A 1109 11.82 -13.20 -36.39
N GLN A 1110 10.48 -13.22 -36.49
CA GLN A 1110 9.74 -14.24 -37.26
C GLN A 1110 10.15 -14.29 -38.74
N ARG A 1111 10.50 -13.14 -39.34
CA ARG A 1111 11.04 -13.11 -40.72
C ARG A 1111 12.46 -13.68 -40.79
N GLN A 1112 13.30 -13.41 -39.80
CA GLN A 1112 14.65 -13.98 -39.71
C GLN A 1112 14.62 -15.50 -39.49
N GLU A 1113 13.79 -15.97 -38.55
CA GLU A 1113 13.51 -17.39 -38.31
C GLU A 1113 13.06 -18.09 -39.61
N LEU A 1114 12.05 -17.54 -40.30
CA LEU A 1114 11.60 -18.08 -41.58
C LEU A 1114 12.71 -18.07 -42.65
N THR A 1115 13.56 -17.05 -42.74
CA THR A 1115 14.70 -17.08 -43.68
C THR A 1115 15.79 -18.07 -43.28
N ASN A 1116 15.97 -18.35 -42.00
CA ASN A 1116 16.94 -19.32 -41.48
C ASN A 1116 16.46 -20.76 -41.72
N ASP A 1117 15.18 -21.05 -41.49
CA ASP A 1117 14.56 -22.32 -41.87
C ASP A 1117 14.70 -22.57 -43.38
N ASP A 1118 14.54 -21.52 -44.19
CA ASP A 1118 14.61 -21.61 -45.65
C ASP A 1118 16.05 -21.77 -46.17
N THR A 1119 17.07 -21.28 -45.46
CA THR A 1119 18.48 -21.60 -45.75
C THR A 1119 18.87 -22.98 -45.23
N VAL A 1120 18.44 -23.39 -44.03
CA VAL A 1120 18.65 -24.74 -43.49
C VAL A 1120 18.03 -25.80 -44.41
N ARG A 1121 16.79 -25.58 -44.89
CA ARG A 1121 16.15 -26.43 -45.93
C ARG A 1121 16.93 -26.46 -47.23
N ARG A 1122 17.50 -25.33 -47.68
CA ARG A 1122 18.33 -25.29 -48.90
C ARG A 1122 19.67 -26.00 -48.71
N CYS A 1123 20.29 -25.93 -47.53
CA CYS A 1123 21.48 -26.69 -47.19
C CYS A 1123 21.20 -28.20 -47.13
N LEU A 1124 20.08 -28.61 -46.51
CA LEU A 1124 19.62 -30.00 -46.51
C LEU A 1124 19.30 -30.52 -47.91
N MET A 1125 18.60 -29.74 -48.74
CA MET A 1125 18.37 -30.06 -50.15
C MET A 1125 19.68 -30.22 -50.94
N ALA A 1126 20.63 -29.31 -50.76
CA ALA A 1126 21.94 -29.39 -51.41
C ALA A 1126 22.74 -30.62 -50.94
N PHE A 1127 22.71 -30.94 -49.64
CA PHE A 1127 23.36 -32.12 -49.08
C PHE A 1127 22.72 -33.43 -49.58
N LEU A 1128 21.39 -33.48 -49.66
CA LEU A 1128 20.65 -34.60 -50.26
C LEU A 1128 20.95 -34.76 -51.76
N LEU A 1129 21.07 -33.66 -52.51
CA LEU A 1129 21.49 -33.70 -53.92
C LEU A 1129 22.93 -34.22 -54.08
N VAL A 1130 23.86 -33.78 -53.22
CA VAL A 1130 25.25 -34.29 -53.21
C VAL A 1130 25.33 -35.77 -52.80
N LEU A 1131 24.44 -36.24 -51.92
CA LEU A 1131 24.32 -37.66 -51.59
C LEU A 1131 23.75 -38.47 -52.77
N LEU A 1132 22.67 -38.01 -53.40
CA LEU A 1132 22.10 -38.66 -54.59
C LEU A 1132 23.10 -38.71 -55.76
N GLN A 1133 23.90 -37.65 -55.95
CA GLN A 1133 24.98 -37.59 -56.94
C GLN A 1133 26.24 -38.41 -56.55
N LYS A 1134 26.24 -39.08 -55.39
CA LYS A 1134 27.23 -40.10 -54.99
C LYS A 1134 26.67 -41.53 -54.99
N VAL A 1135 25.37 -41.69 -55.23
CA VAL A 1135 24.67 -42.99 -55.27
C VAL A 1135 24.31 -43.38 -56.72
N HIS A 1136 24.39 -42.43 -57.65
CA HIS A 1136 24.53 -42.64 -59.09
C HIS A 1136 26.00 -42.56 -59.53
#